data_AF-A0A1B6LL40-F1
#
_entry.id   AF-A0A1B6LL40-F1
#
_cell.length_a   1.000
_cell.length_b   1.000
_cell.length_c   1.000
_cell.angle_alpha   90.00
_cell.angle_beta   90.00
_cell.angle_gamma   90.00
#
_symmetry.space_group_name_H-M   'P 1'
#
loop_
_entity.id
_entity.type
_entity.pdbx_description
1 polymer ?
#
loop_
_entity_poly.entity_id
_entity_poly.type
_entity_poly.pdbx_seq_one_letter_code
_entity_poly.pdbx_strand_id
1 'polypeptide(L)'
;RRGMAKPQVAEVDVNHPKKPLRLRNLTARTESFDALHHSQVYQASVCTKEACLGSVLMQHIAKTTFTARPKDEVLFHAKDFLEQYFASIKRANSQAHAARWGQVQEEIQATGTYQLTETELVYGAKLAWRNSARCIGRIQWSKLQVFDCRGVTTTSGMFEAICNHIKYSTNKGNIRSAITVFPQRTDGKHDYKVWNQQLLAYAGYKNADGTIIGDPINVEFTEVCAKLGWKGKGSKWDILPLVLSANGHDPDYFDIPPELVMEVPLVHPEYDWFAELELRWYAVPAVSGMMFDCGGLQFTAAPFNGWYMSTEIGARDLCDVTRYNLLETFANKMGLDTRTPVTLWKDKALIEANLAVLHSFQINNVTIVDHHTAAESFMKHYENEQRLRQGCPADWAWIVPPISGSITPVFHQEMAHYNLFPTYSYQDPAWKVHAWKKGKDGVKTGKKPRRKFHFKQIARAVKFTSKLFGSALSRRIKATILYATETGKSEQFAKKLSEIFSHAFHSQYCCMEDYDMSSIEHEALLLVVASTFGNGDPPENGQSFAQSLYTLKMEHTGGMANGHSSPLNSASFIKANSQSDHLLERTGSMRESVTDNDSFGPLSNVRFAVFALGSSAYPNFCAYGAYVDNLLGELGGEKLMKLTTGDEMCGQQQAFVKWAPEVF
;
A
#
# COMPACT_ATOMS: atom_id res chain seq x y z
N ARG A 1 1.30 23.36 -40.81
CA ARG A 1 -0.10 23.32 -40.29
C ARG A 1 -0.80 22.10 -40.89
N ARG A 2 -0.72 20.94 -40.23
CA ARG A 2 -1.61 19.79 -40.47
C ARG A 2 -2.41 19.64 -39.18
N GLY A 3 -3.73 19.66 -39.28
CA GLY A 3 -4.63 19.70 -38.12
C GLY A 3 -4.41 18.50 -37.22
N MET A 4 -4.25 18.76 -35.92
CA MET A 4 -4.39 17.75 -34.88
C MET A 4 -5.84 17.27 -34.91
N ALA A 5 -6.05 15.98 -35.19
CA ALA A 5 -7.32 15.33 -34.90
C ALA A 5 -7.58 15.45 -33.39
N LYS A 6 -8.74 15.98 -33.00
CA LYS A 6 -9.22 15.91 -31.62
C LYS A 6 -9.27 14.44 -31.21
N PRO A 7 -8.87 14.05 -29.98
CA PRO A 7 -9.17 12.71 -29.49
C PRO A 7 -10.69 12.55 -29.52
N GLN A 8 -11.19 11.62 -30.33
CA GLN A 8 -12.58 11.22 -30.28
C GLN A 8 -12.80 10.61 -28.89
N VAL A 9 -13.64 11.26 -28.09
CA VAL A 9 -14.33 10.57 -26.99
C VAL A 9 -15.03 9.41 -27.67
N ALA A 10 -14.61 8.17 -27.39
CA ALA A 10 -15.36 7.03 -27.87
C ALA A 10 -16.77 7.17 -27.30
N GLU A 11 -17.77 7.33 -28.17
CA GLU A 11 -19.16 7.19 -27.75
C GLU A 11 -19.27 5.83 -27.08
N VAL A 12 -19.52 5.84 -25.77
CA VAL A 12 -19.84 4.64 -25.04
C VAL A 12 -21.15 4.15 -25.64
N ASP A 13 -21.11 3.05 -26.38
CA ASP A 13 -22.33 2.35 -26.78
C ASP A 13 -22.94 1.75 -25.50
N VAL A 14 -23.73 2.57 -24.80
CA VAL A 14 -24.39 2.23 -23.53
C VAL A 14 -25.54 1.23 -23.76
N ASN A 15 -25.87 0.90 -25.01
CA ASN A 15 -27.12 0.20 -25.36
C ASN A 15 -26.97 -1.28 -25.69
N HIS A 16 -25.78 -1.87 -25.60
CA HIS A 16 -25.59 -3.32 -25.76
C HIS A 16 -24.92 -3.93 -24.53
N PRO A 17 -25.54 -4.90 -23.82
CA PRO A 17 -24.88 -5.62 -22.75
C PRO A 17 -23.71 -6.40 -23.35
N LYS A 18 -22.49 -5.92 -23.12
CA LYS A 18 -21.28 -6.62 -23.51
C LYS A 18 -21.19 -7.91 -22.69
N LYS A 19 -20.87 -9.02 -23.35
CA LYS A 19 -20.80 -10.33 -22.71
C LYS A 19 -19.52 -10.42 -21.86
N PRO A 20 -19.58 -10.98 -20.64
CA PRO A 20 -18.38 -11.22 -19.85
C PRO A 20 -17.33 -12.01 -20.65
N LEU A 21 -16.05 -11.66 -20.47
CA LEU A 21 -14.93 -12.38 -21.07
C LEU A 21 -14.70 -13.67 -20.28
N ARG A 22 -14.78 -14.80 -20.96
CA ARG A 22 -14.45 -16.09 -20.35
C ARG A 22 -12.94 -16.26 -20.32
N LEU A 23 -12.40 -16.53 -19.14
CA LEU A 23 -10.98 -16.78 -18.89
C LEU A 23 -10.82 -18.17 -18.26
N ARG A 24 -9.74 -18.87 -18.62
CA ARG A 24 -9.49 -20.24 -18.19
C ARG A 24 -8.24 -20.36 -17.34
N ASN A 25 -8.31 -21.24 -16.35
CA ASN A 25 -7.13 -21.78 -15.71
C ASN A 25 -6.83 -23.17 -16.27
N LEU A 26 -5.67 -23.34 -16.91
CA LEU A 26 -5.34 -24.56 -17.65
C LEU A 26 -5.04 -25.75 -16.74
N THR A 27 -4.50 -25.52 -15.54
CA THR A 27 -4.15 -26.59 -14.60
C THR A 27 -5.34 -27.00 -13.73
N ALA A 28 -6.11 -26.03 -13.23
CA ALA A 28 -7.30 -26.28 -12.42
C ALA A 28 -8.53 -26.68 -13.25
N ARG A 29 -8.50 -26.46 -14.58
CA ARG A 29 -9.65 -26.64 -15.50
C ARG A 29 -10.89 -25.86 -15.07
N THR A 30 -10.68 -24.73 -14.40
CA THR A 30 -11.75 -23.82 -13.99
C THR A 30 -11.93 -22.70 -15.02
N GLU A 31 -13.15 -22.18 -15.10
CA GLU A 31 -13.48 -21.01 -15.92
C GLU A 31 -13.93 -19.87 -15.01
N SER A 32 -13.52 -18.65 -15.31
CA SER A 32 -13.99 -17.42 -14.69
C SER A 32 -14.52 -16.46 -15.75
N PHE A 33 -15.35 -15.50 -15.34
CA PHE A 33 -15.99 -14.56 -16.24
C PHE A 33 -15.68 -13.13 -15.78
N ASP A 34 -14.93 -12.38 -16.58
CA ASP A 34 -14.59 -10.99 -16.32
C ASP A 34 -15.64 -10.06 -16.95
N ALA A 35 -16.39 -9.38 -16.10
CA ALA A 35 -17.34 -8.32 -16.47
C ALA A 35 -16.80 -6.90 -16.15
N LEU A 36 -15.75 -6.79 -15.33
CA LEU A 36 -15.18 -5.51 -14.92
C LEU A 36 -14.51 -4.76 -16.08
N HIS A 37 -14.04 -5.46 -17.11
CA HIS A 37 -13.46 -4.81 -18.30
C HIS A 37 -14.44 -3.84 -19.01
N HIS A 38 -15.76 -3.96 -18.76
CA HIS A 38 -16.74 -3.00 -19.27
C HIS A 38 -16.61 -1.61 -18.63
N SER A 39 -16.08 -1.53 -17.41
CA SER A 39 -15.79 -0.27 -16.70
C SER A 39 -14.57 0.47 -17.28
N GLN A 40 -13.98 -0.02 -18.37
CA GLN A 40 -12.95 0.70 -19.13
C GLN A 40 -13.58 1.88 -19.88
N VAL A 41 -13.76 3.02 -19.20
CA VAL A 41 -14.49 4.14 -19.81
C VAL A 41 -13.61 5.08 -20.65
N TYR A 42 -12.29 5.12 -20.43
CA TYR A 42 -11.50 6.26 -20.91
C TYR A 42 -10.27 5.96 -21.77
N GLN A 43 -9.70 4.75 -21.73
CA GLN A 43 -8.46 4.48 -22.45
C GLN A 43 -8.63 3.26 -23.35
N ALA A 44 -8.79 3.50 -24.64
CA ALA A 44 -8.77 2.45 -25.64
C ALA A 44 -7.47 1.65 -25.51
N SER A 45 -7.57 0.33 -25.59
CA SER A 45 -6.40 -0.54 -25.73
C SER A 45 -5.58 -0.04 -26.93
N VAL A 46 -4.26 -0.04 -26.79
CA VAL A 46 -3.37 0.23 -27.93
C VAL A 46 -3.36 -0.91 -28.94
N CYS A 47 -3.89 -2.08 -28.55
CA CYS A 47 -4.12 -3.18 -29.48
C CYS A 47 -5.28 -2.84 -30.43
N THR A 48 -5.15 -3.24 -31.69
CA THR A 48 -6.23 -3.16 -32.67
C THR A 48 -6.80 -4.57 -32.93
N LYS A 49 -7.84 -4.68 -33.76
CA LYS A 49 -8.37 -5.98 -34.18
C LYS A 49 -7.35 -6.78 -35.01
N GLU A 50 -6.42 -6.09 -35.66
CA GLU A 50 -5.42 -6.64 -36.57
C GLU A 50 -4.07 -6.91 -35.88
N ALA A 51 -3.79 -6.25 -34.75
CA ALA A 51 -2.50 -6.35 -34.08
C ALA A 51 -2.59 -6.26 -32.55
N CYS A 52 -1.99 -7.24 -31.86
CA CYS A 52 -1.76 -7.19 -30.42
C CYS A 52 -0.44 -6.48 -30.11
N LEU A 53 -0.51 -5.41 -29.31
CA LEU A 53 0.65 -4.67 -28.80
C LEU A 53 0.98 -5.01 -27.34
N GLY A 54 0.44 -6.11 -26.80
CA GLY A 54 0.56 -6.50 -25.40
C GLY A 54 1.99 -6.68 -24.89
N SER A 55 2.97 -6.95 -25.77
CA SER A 55 4.39 -7.09 -25.42
C SER A 55 5.16 -5.76 -25.40
N VAL A 56 4.55 -4.64 -25.79
CA VAL A 56 5.22 -3.34 -25.75
C VAL A 56 5.32 -2.87 -24.28
N LEU A 57 6.53 -2.57 -23.81
CA LEU A 57 6.75 -2.17 -22.41
C LEU A 57 6.02 -0.86 -22.06
N MET A 58 6.07 0.13 -22.95
CA MET A 58 5.52 1.46 -22.73
C MET A 58 4.35 1.76 -23.68
N GLN A 59 3.30 0.93 -23.60
CA GLN A 59 2.06 1.07 -24.38
C GLN A 59 1.36 2.42 -24.14
N HIS A 60 1.39 2.87 -22.89
CA HIS A 60 0.70 4.06 -22.43
C HIS A 60 1.65 4.95 -21.63
N ILE A 61 2.76 5.40 -22.24
CA ILE A 61 3.21 6.73 -21.84
C ILE A 61 2.02 7.62 -22.20
N ALA A 62 1.25 8.04 -21.19
CA ALA A 62 0.42 9.20 -21.37
C ALA A 62 1.40 10.25 -21.84
N LYS A 63 1.46 10.52 -23.16
CA LYS A 63 2.28 11.60 -23.72
C LYS A 63 1.98 12.75 -22.80
N THR A 64 2.96 13.14 -21.97
CA THR A 64 2.65 13.92 -20.78
C THR A 64 1.91 15.15 -21.29
N THR A 65 0.59 15.19 -21.11
CA THR A 65 -0.17 16.33 -21.59
C THR A 65 0.22 17.40 -20.60
N PHE A 66 1.13 18.29 -21.00
CA PHE A 66 1.61 19.41 -20.18
C PHE A 66 0.53 20.49 -19.99
N THR A 67 -0.73 20.07 -20.06
CA THR A 67 -1.92 20.91 -20.04
C THR A 67 -2.89 20.33 -19.04
N ALA A 68 -3.59 21.20 -18.33
CA ALA A 68 -4.72 20.81 -17.50
C ALA A 68 -5.75 20.01 -18.32
N ARG A 69 -6.43 19.05 -17.68
CA ARG A 69 -7.57 18.38 -18.32
C ARG A 69 -8.72 19.37 -18.53
N PRO A 70 -9.47 19.28 -19.64
CA PRO A 70 -10.69 20.05 -19.83
C PRO A 70 -11.69 19.80 -18.69
N LYS A 71 -12.50 20.81 -18.37
CA LYS A 71 -13.49 20.73 -17.27
C LYS A 71 -14.43 19.54 -17.39
N ASP A 72 -14.93 19.27 -18.60
CA ASP A 72 -15.87 18.19 -18.85
C ASP A 72 -15.26 16.81 -18.57
N GLU A 73 -13.97 16.64 -18.88
CA GLU A 73 -13.22 15.42 -18.55
C GLU A 73 -12.98 15.30 -17.04
N VAL A 74 -12.63 16.40 -16.37
CA VAL A 74 -12.49 16.41 -14.89
C VAL A 74 -13.82 16.06 -14.23
N LEU A 75 -14.94 16.65 -14.66
CA LEU A 75 -16.28 16.35 -14.14
C LEU A 75 -16.65 14.88 -14.32
N PHE A 76 -16.41 14.33 -15.51
CA PHE A 76 -16.68 12.93 -15.79
C PHE A 76 -15.93 12.00 -14.83
N HIS A 77 -14.60 12.16 -14.73
CA HIS A 77 -13.79 11.32 -13.85
C HIS A 77 -14.07 11.55 -12.37
N ALA A 78 -14.36 12.79 -11.96
CA ALA A 78 -14.72 13.10 -10.58
C ALA A 78 -16.03 12.39 -10.18
N LYS A 79 -17.02 12.38 -11.07
CA LYS A 79 -18.28 11.67 -10.85
C LYS A 79 -18.06 10.17 -10.67
N ASP A 80 -17.38 9.54 -11.64
CA ASP A 80 -17.07 8.12 -11.61
C ASP A 80 -16.31 7.72 -10.34
N PHE A 81 -15.30 8.51 -9.95
CA PHE A 81 -14.54 8.29 -8.73
C PHE A 81 -15.38 8.42 -7.45
N LEU A 82 -16.23 9.45 -7.36
CA LEU A 82 -17.09 9.63 -6.18
C LEU A 82 -18.14 8.54 -6.07
N GLU A 83 -18.72 8.08 -7.19
CA GLU A 83 -19.62 6.93 -7.20
C GLU A 83 -18.92 5.68 -6.66
N GLN A 84 -17.69 5.40 -7.12
CA GLN A 84 -16.87 4.30 -6.59
C GLN A 84 -16.57 4.46 -5.08
N TYR A 85 -16.16 5.66 -4.65
CA TYR A 85 -15.86 5.94 -3.24
C TYR A 85 -17.08 5.75 -2.35
N PHE A 86 -18.20 6.40 -2.66
CA PHE A 86 -19.42 6.30 -1.85
C PHE A 86 -20.04 4.90 -1.89
N ALA A 87 -19.90 4.15 -2.99
CA ALA A 87 -20.28 2.74 -3.02
C ALA A 87 -19.43 1.90 -2.06
N SER A 88 -18.11 2.12 -2.01
CA SER A 88 -17.19 1.36 -1.16
C SER A 88 -17.50 1.50 0.34
N ILE A 89 -17.98 2.68 0.77
CA ILE A 89 -18.37 2.95 2.16
C ILE A 89 -19.87 2.72 2.41
N LYS A 90 -20.57 2.03 1.51
CA LYS A 90 -22.02 1.74 1.58
C LYS A 90 -22.90 2.99 1.75
N ARG A 91 -22.50 4.13 1.17
CA ARG A 91 -23.23 5.42 1.19
C ARG A 91 -23.58 5.94 -0.20
N ALA A 92 -23.61 5.06 -1.20
CA ALA A 92 -24.12 5.38 -2.53
C ALA A 92 -25.54 5.98 -2.44
N ASN A 93 -25.83 6.96 -3.29
CA ASN A 93 -27.10 7.71 -3.34
C ASN A 93 -27.57 8.36 -2.01
N SER A 94 -26.68 8.50 -1.02
CA SER A 94 -27.00 9.19 0.23
C SER A 94 -27.02 10.72 0.07
N GLN A 95 -27.61 11.44 1.04
CA GLN A 95 -27.55 12.90 1.07
C GLN A 95 -26.10 13.42 1.10
N ALA A 96 -25.21 12.74 1.83
CA ALA A 96 -23.79 13.09 1.86
C ALA A 96 -23.12 12.92 0.48
N HIS A 97 -23.47 11.86 -0.26
CA HIS A 97 -23.00 11.67 -1.64
C HIS A 97 -23.48 12.79 -2.56
N ALA A 98 -24.77 13.10 -2.55
CA ALA A 98 -25.35 14.17 -3.38
C ALA A 98 -24.75 15.56 -3.04
N ALA A 99 -24.58 15.86 -1.75
CA ALA A 99 -23.97 17.11 -1.29
C ALA A 99 -22.50 17.23 -1.72
N ARG A 100 -21.71 16.16 -1.55
CA ARG A 100 -20.31 16.14 -1.99
C ARG A 100 -20.20 16.28 -3.51
N TRP A 101 -21.07 15.62 -4.27
CA TRP A 101 -21.11 15.76 -5.72
C TRP A 101 -21.42 17.21 -6.14
N GLY A 102 -22.44 17.83 -5.55
CA GLY A 102 -22.77 19.24 -5.81
C GLY A 102 -21.60 20.18 -5.52
N GLN A 103 -20.91 20.00 -4.39
CA GLN A 103 -19.72 20.78 -4.03
C GLN A 103 -18.60 20.64 -5.08
N VAL A 104 -18.31 19.41 -5.52
CA VAL A 104 -17.26 19.14 -6.52
C VAL A 104 -17.63 19.73 -7.88
N GLN A 105 -18.91 19.65 -8.27
CA GLN A 105 -19.39 20.30 -9.49
C GLN A 105 -19.18 21.82 -9.44
N GLU A 106 -19.56 22.48 -8.34
CA GLU A 106 -19.37 23.93 -8.16
C GLU A 106 -17.89 24.32 -8.20
N GLU A 107 -17.02 23.57 -7.52
CA GLU A 107 -15.57 23.83 -7.49
C GLU A 107 -14.94 23.71 -8.88
N ILE A 108 -15.30 22.67 -9.65
CA ILE A 108 -14.81 22.47 -11.02
C ILE A 108 -15.34 23.56 -11.96
N GLN A 109 -16.61 23.96 -11.81
CA GLN A 109 -17.15 25.05 -12.62
C GLN A 109 -16.45 26.37 -12.35
N ALA A 110 -16.19 26.69 -11.07
CA ALA A 110 -15.53 27.92 -10.67
C ALA A 110 -14.03 27.95 -11.05
N THR A 111 -13.30 26.87 -10.79
CA THR A 111 -11.82 26.88 -10.83
C THR A 111 -11.22 26.03 -11.96
N GLY A 112 -12.01 25.13 -12.55
CA GLY A 112 -11.55 24.13 -13.50
C GLY A 112 -10.95 22.87 -12.88
N THR A 113 -10.90 22.77 -11.55
CA THR A 113 -10.39 21.61 -10.80
C THR A 113 -11.14 21.47 -9.47
N TYR A 114 -10.74 20.53 -8.62
CA TYR A 114 -11.26 20.40 -7.25
C TYR A 114 -10.21 19.77 -6.33
N GLN A 115 -10.49 19.75 -5.03
CA GLN A 115 -9.67 19.06 -4.03
C GLN A 115 -10.33 17.79 -3.50
N LEU A 116 -9.56 16.70 -3.44
CA LEU A 116 -9.94 15.50 -2.71
C LEU A 116 -9.89 15.75 -1.20
N THR A 117 -10.81 15.15 -0.45
CA THR A 117 -10.66 15.00 0.99
C THR A 117 -9.52 14.02 1.33
N GLU A 118 -9.07 13.99 2.59
CA GLU A 118 -8.05 13.03 3.02
C GLU A 118 -8.51 11.57 2.84
N THR A 119 -9.76 11.27 3.17
CA THR A 119 -10.35 9.92 3.00
C THR A 119 -10.47 9.52 1.54
N GLU A 120 -10.88 10.45 0.66
CA GLU A 120 -10.91 10.23 -0.79
C GLU A 120 -9.50 9.98 -1.35
N LEU A 121 -8.48 10.75 -0.89
CA LEU A 121 -7.10 10.56 -1.31
C LEU A 121 -6.57 9.18 -0.91
N VAL A 122 -6.82 8.76 0.33
CA VAL A 122 -6.42 7.44 0.83
C VAL A 122 -7.09 6.31 0.04
N TYR A 123 -8.40 6.41 -0.18
CA TYR A 123 -9.15 5.46 -0.98
C TYR A 123 -8.60 5.38 -2.41
N GLY A 124 -8.39 6.54 -3.05
CA GLY A 124 -7.91 6.62 -4.42
C GLY A 124 -6.53 6.00 -4.61
N ALA A 125 -5.60 6.24 -3.68
CA ALA A 125 -4.24 5.68 -3.76
C ALA A 125 -4.24 4.15 -3.60
N LYS A 126 -5.04 3.62 -2.66
CA LYS A 126 -5.22 2.17 -2.48
C LYS A 126 -5.86 1.53 -3.71
N LEU A 127 -6.90 2.16 -4.25
CA LEU A 127 -7.61 1.66 -5.43
C LEU A 127 -6.73 1.71 -6.68
N ALA A 128 -5.90 2.73 -6.87
CA ALA A 128 -4.91 2.78 -7.95
C ALA A 128 -3.94 1.59 -7.88
N TRP A 129 -3.48 1.22 -6.68
CA TRP A 129 -2.64 0.02 -6.53
C TRP A 129 -3.42 -1.26 -6.86
N ARG A 130 -4.65 -1.39 -6.36
CA ARG A 130 -5.55 -2.52 -6.67
C ARG A 130 -5.81 -2.67 -8.19
N ASN A 131 -5.81 -1.55 -8.92
CA ASN A 131 -6.01 -1.50 -10.37
C ASN A 131 -4.72 -1.70 -11.19
N SER A 132 -3.55 -1.77 -10.56
CA SER A 132 -2.26 -1.82 -11.25
C SER A 132 -1.99 -3.19 -11.89
N ALA A 133 -2.36 -3.35 -13.16
CA ALA A 133 -2.33 -4.62 -13.90
C ALA A 133 -0.97 -5.34 -13.93
N ARG A 134 0.13 -4.61 -13.75
CA ARG A 134 1.51 -5.12 -13.77
C ARG A 134 2.08 -5.49 -12.40
N CYS A 135 1.32 -5.29 -11.32
CA CYS A 135 1.80 -5.54 -9.96
C CYS A 135 1.33 -6.93 -9.48
N ILE A 136 2.28 -7.81 -9.17
CA ILE A 136 2.01 -9.13 -8.59
C ILE A 136 1.64 -9.06 -7.10
N GLY A 137 2.19 -8.07 -6.36
CA GLY A 137 1.98 -7.89 -4.92
C GLY A 137 0.64 -7.28 -4.49
N ARG A 138 -0.39 -7.34 -5.34
CA ARG A 138 -1.66 -6.61 -5.13
C ARG A 138 -2.53 -7.14 -4.01
N ILE A 139 -2.26 -8.31 -3.42
CA ILE A 139 -3.01 -8.75 -2.24
C ILE A 139 -2.92 -7.76 -1.07
N GLN A 140 -1.83 -6.97 -1.02
CA GLN A 140 -1.53 -6.00 0.03
C GLN A 140 -2.17 -4.63 -0.20
N TRP A 141 -2.98 -4.45 -1.26
CA TRP A 141 -3.46 -3.15 -1.73
C TRP A 141 -4.14 -2.29 -0.65
N SER A 142 -4.81 -2.92 0.31
CA SER A 142 -5.51 -2.24 1.41
C SER A 142 -4.57 -1.78 2.53
N LYS A 143 -3.37 -2.37 2.66
CA LYS A 143 -2.35 -2.08 3.68
C LYS A 143 -1.32 -1.06 3.20
N LEU A 144 -1.81 0.06 2.66
CA LEU A 144 -0.98 1.17 2.17
C LEU A 144 -1.04 2.37 3.12
N GLN A 145 0.11 2.81 3.64
CA GLN A 145 0.22 4.09 4.31
C GLN A 145 0.25 5.23 3.29
N VAL A 146 -0.59 6.25 3.48
CA VAL A 146 -0.60 7.44 2.63
C VAL A 146 -0.09 8.63 3.43
N PHE A 147 0.94 9.30 2.92
CA PHE A 147 1.41 10.59 3.43
C PHE A 147 0.86 11.71 2.55
N ASP A 148 -0.11 12.46 3.06
CA ASP A 148 -0.65 13.64 2.38
C ASP A 148 0.35 14.80 2.50
N CYS A 149 1.05 15.07 1.40
CA CYS A 149 2.03 16.16 1.27
C CYS A 149 1.57 17.22 0.27
N ARG A 150 0.25 17.33 0.00
CA ARG A 150 -0.32 18.34 -0.89
C ARG A 150 -0.14 19.78 -0.40
N GLY A 151 0.23 19.98 0.86
CA GLY A 151 0.62 21.29 1.42
C GLY A 151 2.09 21.68 1.18
N VAL A 152 2.93 20.80 0.62
CA VAL A 152 4.36 21.08 0.39
C VAL A 152 4.54 22.05 -0.77
N THR A 153 5.35 23.09 -0.55
CA THR A 153 5.57 24.15 -1.56
C THR A 153 7.00 24.27 -2.08
N THR A 154 7.96 23.55 -1.50
CA THR A 154 9.39 23.70 -1.79
C THR A 154 10.09 22.37 -2.00
N THR A 155 11.21 22.39 -2.73
CA THR A 155 12.08 21.22 -2.95
C THR A 155 12.65 20.66 -1.64
N SER A 156 12.98 21.52 -0.68
CA SER A 156 13.37 21.11 0.68
C SER A 156 12.23 20.38 1.42
N GLY A 157 11.00 20.88 1.35
CA GLY A 157 9.85 20.18 1.93
C GLY A 157 9.57 18.84 1.26
N MET A 158 9.77 18.74 -0.07
CA MET A 158 9.69 17.45 -0.77
C MET A 158 10.75 16.47 -0.28
N PHE A 159 12.01 16.93 -0.16
CA PHE A 159 13.12 16.12 0.33
C PHE A 159 12.87 15.59 1.75
N GLU A 160 12.37 16.45 2.65
CA GLU A 160 11.99 16.05 4.02
C GLU A 160 10.90 14.98 4.02
N ALA A 161 9.84 15.18 3.23
CA ALA A 161 8.75 14.20 3.10
C ALA A 161 9.24 12.85 2.53
N ILE A 162 10.16 12.87 1.58
CA ILE A 162 10.77 11.66 1.00
C ILE A 162 11.69 10.97 2.00
N CYS A 163 12.49 11.70 2.79
CA CYS A 163 13.29 11.11 3.87
C CYS A 163 12.40 10.40 4.90
N ASN A 164 11.25 11.02 5.23
CA ASN A 164 10.27 10.42 6.14
C ASN A 164 9.64 9.15 5.54
N HIS A 165 9.32 9.17 4.25
CA HIS A 165 8.86 7.99 3.51
C HIS A 165 9.89 6.86 3.62
N ILE A 166 11.14 7.09 3.22
CA ILE A 166 12.20 6.06 3.27
C ILE A 166 12.35 5.51 4.68
N LYS A 167 12.43 6.37 5.70
CA LYS A 167 12.55 5.92 7.10
C LYS A 167 11.36 5.06 7.55
N TYR A 168 10.14 5.50 7.24
CA TYR A 168 8.93 4.77 7.59
C TYR A 168 8.89 3.41 6.90
N SER A 169 9.19 3.39 5.60
CA SER A 169 9.14 2.18 4.78
C SER A 169 10.24 1.20 5.14
N THR A 170 11.46 1.66 5.42
CA THR A 170 12.59 0.80 5.82
C THR A 170 12.32 0.08 7.15
N ASN A 171 11.79 0.77 8.16
CA ASN A 171 11.36 0.18 9.44
C ASN A 171 12.30 -0.91 10.01
N LYS A 172 13.62 -0.64 9.99
CA LYS A 172 14.68 -1.56 10.45
C LYS A 172 14.65 -2.95 9.77
N GLY A 173 14.25 -3.02 8.50
CA GLY A 173 14.17 -4.26 7.72
C GLY A 173 12.75 -4.80 7.57
N ASN A 174 11.82 -4.50 8.48
CA ASN A 174 10.42 -4.92 8.36
C ASN A 174 9.63 -3.98 7.43
N ILE A 175 9.82 -4.14 6.13
CA ILE A 175 9.41 -3.18 5.11
C ILE A 175 7.91 -2.92 5.13
N ARG A 176 7.52 -1.65 5.10
CA ARG A 176 6.12 -1.20 5.04
C ARG A 176 5.82 -0.52 3.72
N SER A 177 4.66 -0.82 3.14
CA SER A 177 4.17 -0.14 1.95
C SER A 177 3.70 1.28 2.26
N ALA A 178 4.20 2.26 1.53
CA ALA A 178 3.80 3.65 1.67
C ALA A 178 3.72 4.36 0.32
N ILE A 179 2.95 5.45 0.27
CA ILE A 179 2.94 6.44 -0.81
C ILE A 179 2.98 7.84 -0.23
N THR A 180 3.73 8.74 -0.85
CA THR A 180 3.75 10.16 -0.48
C THR A 180 3.18 10.98 -1.63
N VAL A 181 2.05 11.65 -1.43
CA VAL A 181 1.37 12.39 -2.51
C VAL A 181 1.65 13.88 -2.38
N PHE A 182 2.35 14.45 -3.37
CA PHE A 182 2.64 15.89 -3.47
C PHE A 182 1.49 16.64 -4.18
N PRO A 183 1.52 17.99 -4.28
CA PRO A 183 0.43 18.75 -4.87
C PRO A 183 0.06 18.28 -6.28
N GLN A 184 -1.24 18.29 -6.59
CA GLN A 184 -1.75 17.96 -7.92
C GLN A 184 -1.31 19.00 -8.95
N ARG A 185 -1.21 18.56 -10.21
CA ARG A 185 -1.05 19.43 -11.36
C ARG A 185 -2.20 20.43 -11.44
N THR A 186 -1.85 21.66 -11.77
CA THR A 186 -2.79 22.75 -12.05
C THR A 186 -2.85 23.02 -13.55
N ASP A 187 -1.86 23.73 -14.10
CA ASP A 187 -1.81 24.18 -15.50
C ASP A 187 -0.78 23.42 -16.35
N GLY A 188 -0.12 22.42 -15.76
CA GLY A 188 0.97 21.65 -16.38
C GLY A 188 2.32 22.37 -16.44
N LYS A 189 2.40 23.61 -15.95
CA LYS A 189 3.65 24.39 -15.83
C LYS A 189 4.19 24.43 -14.41
N HIS A 190 3.35 24.10 -13.43
CA HIS A 190 3.64 24.16 -11.99
C HIS A 190 3.70 22.77 -11.34
N ASP A 191 4.10 21.75 -12.11
CA ASP A 191 4.20 20.38 -11.61
C ASP A 191 5.22 20.24 -10.47
N TYR A 192 4.92 19.31 -9.57
CA TYR A 192 5.87 18.75 -8.62
C TYR A 192 6.42 17.47 -9.23
N LYS A 193 7.75 17.28 -9.22
CA LYS A 193 8.39 16.09 -9.79
C LYS A 193 9.51 15.60 -8.89
N VAL A 194 9.54 14.29 -8.69
CA VAL A 194 10.76 13.55 -8.37
C VAL A 194 11.34 13.10 -9.70
N TRP A 195 12.52 13.55 -10.06
CA TRP A 195 13.10 13.23 -11.37
C TRP A 195 13.62 11.80 -11.40
N ASN A 196 14.07 11.27 -10.27
CA ASN A 196 14.50 9.89 -10.13
C ASN A 196 13.37 8.92 -10.52
N GLN A 197 13.71 7.81 -11.17
CA GLN A 197 12.74 6.74 -11.47
C GLN A 197 12.39 5.92 -10.21
N GLN A 198 13.36 5.78 -9.31
CA GLN A 198 13.22 5.19 -7.99
C GLN A 198 13.86 6.11 -6.95
N LEU A 199 13.35 6.13 -5.70
CA LEU A 199 13.93 6.98 -4.65
C LEU A 199 15.37 6.57 -4.31
N LEU A 200 15.63 5.26 -4.28
CA LEU A 200 16.95 4.67 -4.11
C LEU A 200 17.36 4.01 -5.42
N ALA A 201 18.55 4.33 -5.90
CA ALA A 201 19.14 3.73 -7.11
C ALA A 201 20.65 3.96 -7.10
N TYR A 202 21.41 3.01 -7.63
CA TYR A 202 22.85 3.16 -7.82
C TYR A 202 23.17 3.93 -9.10
N ALA A 203 24.21 4.77 -9.05
CA ALA A 203 24.68 5.52 -10.19
C ALA A 203 25.38 4.60 -11.22
N GLY A 204 25.42 5.05 -12.49
CA GLY A 204 26.18 4.44 -13.56
C GLY A 204 27.18 5.43 -14.16
N TYR A 205 28.45 5.07 -14.22
CA TYR A 205 29.53 5.90 -14.75
C TYR A 205 30.12 5.26 -16.00
N LYS A 206 29.98 5.94 -17.13
CA LYS A 206 30.61 5.50 -18.39
C LYS A 206 32.06 6.02 -18.45
N ASN A 207 33.01 5.10 -18.55
CA ASN A 207 34.43 5.38 -18.72
C ASN A 207 34.78 5.73 -20.17
N ALA A 208 35.98 6.27 -20.38
CA ALA A 208 36.47 6.66 -21.70
C ALA A 208 36.65 5.48 -22.66
N ASP A 209 36.95 4.28 -22.13
CA ASP A 209 37.08 3.03 -22.89
C ASP A 209 35.72 2.37 -23.22
N GLY A 210 34.61 2.98 -22.80
CA GLY A 210 33.26 2.47 -23.00
C GLY A 210 32.76 1.51 -21.93
N THR A 211 33.61 1.11 -20.97
CA THR A 211 33.18 0.32 -19.82
C THR A 211 32.29 1.15 -18.88
N ILE A 212 31.48 0.47 -18.06
CA ILE A 212 30.57 1.13 -17.11
C ILE A 212 30.89 0.64 -15.70
N ILE A 213 30.98 1.58 -14.76
CA ILE A 213 31.07 1.31 -13.31
C ILE A 213 29.69 1.60 -12.70
N GLY A 214 29.20 0.71 -11.84
CA GLY A 214 27.88 0.83 -11.22
C GLY A 214 26.78 0.31 -12.13
N ASP A 215 25.61 0.94 -12.11
CA ASP A 215 24.41 0.43 -12.79
C ASP A 215 24.21 1.06 -14.18
N PRO A 216 24.35 0.31 -15.29
CA PRO A 216 24.21 0.85 -16.64
C PRO A 216 22.86 1.51 -16.95
N ILE A 217 21.77 1.07 -16.31
CA ILE A 217 20.43 1.66 -16.57
C ILE A 217 20.37 3.13 -16.17
N ASN A 218 21.22 3.54 -15.22
CA ASN A 218 21.19 4.86 -14.63
C ASN A 218 22.20 5.83 -15.25
N VAL A 219 23.05 5.41 -16.21
CA VAL A 219 24.10 6.25 -16.81
C VAL A 219 23.56 7.60 -17.30
N GLU A 220 22.46 7.59 -18.06
CA GLU A 220 21.88 8.83 -18.59
C GLU A 220 21.49 9.78 -17.45
N PHE A 221 20.88 9.26 -16.38
CA PHE A 221 20.43 10.06 -15.25
C PHE A 221 21.59 10.49 -14.34
N THR A 222 22.61 9.65 -14.18
CA THR A 222 23.86 10.01 -13.50
C THR A 222 24.55 11.19 -14.18
N GLU A 223 24.57 11.23 -15.52
CA GLU A 223 25.08 12.39 -16.26
C GLU A 223 24.25 13.65 -16.03
N VAL A 224 22.92 13.53 -15.92
CA VAL A 224 22.04 14.65 -15.55
C VAL A 224 22.39 15.17 -14.16
N CYS A 225 22.58 14.29 -13.17
CA CYS A 225 23.01 14.66 -11.83
C CYS A 225 24.37 15.37 -11.85
N ALA A 226 25.33 14.86 -12.63
CA ALA A 226 26.65 15.48 -12.80
C ALA A 226 26.56 16.88 -13.41
N LYS A 227 25.70 17.09 -14.43
CA LYS A 227 25.43 18.41 -15.04
C LYS A 227 24.73 19.39 -14.10
N LEU A 228 24.01 18.89 -13.08
CA LEU A 228 23.47 19.71 -11.98
C LEU A 228 24.54 20.09 -10.95
N GLY A 229 25.71 19.45 -10.99
CA GLY A 229 26.84 19.71 -10.12
C GLY A 229 27.06 18.65 -9.04
N TRP A 230 26.27 17.56 -9.05
CA TRP A 230 26.51 16.43 -8.16
C TRP A 230 27.84 15.74 -8.52
N LYS A 231 28.53 15.24 -7.50
CA LYS A 231 29.79 14.50 -7.65
C LYS A 231 29.70 13.23 -6.81
N GLY A 232 29.46 12.11 -7.46
CA GLY A 232 29.57 10.79 -6.83
C GLY A 232 31.02 10.43 -6.49
N LYS A 233 31.20 9.30 -5.81
CA LYS A 233 32.52 8.75 -5.47
C LYS A 233 33.15 8.01 -6.66
N GLY A 234 32.37 7.68 -7.69
CA GLY A 234 32.78 6.87 -8.82
C GLY A 234 32.82 5.37 -8.49
N SER A 235 32.01 4.92 -7.52
CA SER A 235 31.99 3.52 -7.07
C SER A 235 30.83 2.72 -7.69
N LYS A 236 30.89 1.38 -7.60
CA LYS A 236 29.83 0.47 -8.06
C LYS A 236 28.49 0.64 -7.32
N TRP A 237 28.53 1.23 -6.12
CA TRP A 237 27.42 1.27 -5.18
C TRP A 237 27.12 2.70 -4.71
N ASP A 238 27.39 3.69 -5.57
CA ASP A 238 27.08 5.09 -5.26
C ASP A 238 25.57 5.34 -5.36
N ILE A 239 24.93 5.64 -4.24
CA ILE A 239 23.54 6.06 -4.20
C ILE A 239 23.39 7.42 -4.91
N LEU A 240 22.49 7.47 -5.88
CA LEU A 240 22.12 8.69 -6.59
C LEU A 240 21.49 9.73 -5.64
N PRO A 241 21.68 11.04 -5.90
CA PRO A 241 20.97 12.07 -5.15
C PRO A 241 19.50 12.10 -5.57
N LEU A 242 18.64 12.62 -4.72
CA LEU A 242 17.27 12.98 -5.12
C LEU A 242 17.30 14.28 -5.90
N VAL A 243 16.75 14.28 -7.11
CA VAL A 243 16.60 15.47 -7.95
C VAL A 243 15.13 15.86 -7.97
N LEU A 244 14.80 17.02 -7.39
CA LEU A 244 13.43 17.42 -7.05
C LEU A 244 13.11 18.78 -7.64
N SER A 245 11.93 18.92 -8.26
CA SER A 245 11.38 20.20 -8.67
C SER A 245 10.01 20.42 -8.02
N ALA A 246 9.83 21.58 -7.39
CA ALA A 246 8.58 22.01 -6.80
C ALA A 246 7.98 23.15 -7.64
N ASN A 247 6.66 23.14 -7.84
CA ASN A 247 5.91 24.22 -8.48
C ASN A 247 6.50 24.65 -9.85
N GLY A 248 6.99 23.70 -10.64
CA GLY A 248 7.56 23.95 -11.98
C GLY A 248 8.88 24.73 -12.00
N HIS A 249 9.54 24.90 -10.86
CA HIS A 249 10.88 25.49 -10.83
C HIS A 249 11.95 24.50 -11.32
N ASP A 250 13.11 25.03 -11.73
CA ASP A 250 14.29 24.19 -12.02
C ASP A 250 14.61 23.33 -10.79
N PRO A 251 15.11 22.09 -11.00
CA PRO A 251 15.31 21.17 -9.90
C PRO A 251 16.49 21.56 -9.01
N ASP A 252 16.37 21.21 -7.73
CA ASP A 252 17.49 21.08 -6.81
C ASP A 252 17.86 19.60 -6.66
N TYR A 253 19.08 19.31 -6.20
CA TYR A 253 19.47 17.96 -5.82
C TYR A 253 19.88 17.86 -4.35
N PHE A 254 19.62 16.71 -3.75
CA PHE A 254 19.86 16.42 -2.34
C PHE A 254 20.49 15.04 -2.19
N ASP A 255 21.61 14.96 -1.49
CA ASP A 255 22.17 13.67 -1.07
C ASP A 255 21.25 13.05 0.00
N ILE A 256 20.90 11.78 -0.17
CA ILE A 256 20.11 11.05 0.83
C ILE A 256 21.03 10.77 2.04
N PRO A 257 20.59 11.04 3.28
CA PRO A 257 21.38 10.72 4.46
C PRO A 257 21.68 9.20 4.48
N PRO A 258 22.97 8.79 4.57
CA PRO A 258 23.34 7.37 4.49
C PRO A 258 22.64 6.49 5.53
N GLU A 259 22.31 7.03 6.69
CA GLU A 259 21.57 6.35 7.76
C GLU A 259 20.13 5.96 7.40
N LEU A 260 19.57 6.55 6.34
CA LEU A 260 18.25 6.17 5.82
C LEU A 260 18.33 5.08 4.75
N VAL A 261 19.51 4.84 4.19
CA VAL A 261 19.72 3.83 3.15
C VAL A 261 20.14 2.53 3.81
N MET A 262 19.19 1.60 3.95
CA MET A 262 19.50 0.24 4.36
C MET A 262 19.91 -0.57 3.12
N GLU A 263 21.16 -1.03 3.10
CA GLU A 263 21.68 -1.95 2.10
C GLU A 263 21.85 -3.35 2.71
N VAL A 264 21.57 -4.38 1.94
CA VAL A 264 21.78 -5.78 2.28
C VAL A 264 23.02 -6.27 1.54
N PRO A 265 24.13 -6.60 2.23
CA PRO A 265 25.26 -7.30 1.63
C PRO A 265 24.80 -8.69 1.15
N LEU A 266 25.17 -9.07 -0.06
CA LEU A 266 24.75 -10.34 -0.64
C LEU A 266 25.80 -11.43 -0.38
N VAL A 267 25.34 -12.55 0.16
CA VAL A 267 26.09 -13.76 0.49
C VAL A 267 25.29 -14.99 0.04
N HIS A 268 25.97 -16.13 -0.12
CA HIS A 268 25.34 -17.39 -0.49
C HIS A 268 25.36 -18.38 0.69
N PRO A 269 24.32 -19.22 0.88
CA PRO A 269 24.33 -20.24 1.93
C PRO A 269 25.41 -21.32 1.74
N GLU A 270 25.82 -21.60 0.51
CA GLU A 270 26.79 -22.67 0.19
C GLU A 270 28.09 -22.18 -0.46
N TYR A 271 28.11 -20.96 -1.01
CA TYR A 271 29.23 -20.46 -1.81
C TYR A 271 29.89 -19.27 -1.12
N ASP A 272 30.90 -19.55 -0.30
CA ASP A 272 31.63 -18.52 0.47
C ASP A 272 32.22 -17.42 -0.43
N TRP A 273 32.64 -17.77 -1.65
CA TRP A 273 33.19 -16.83 -2.62
C TRP A 273 32.21 -15.73 -3.04
N PHE A 274 30.89 -15.91 -2.80
CA PHE A 274 29.89 -14.90 -3.14
C PHE A 274 30.10 -13.61 -2.34
N ALA A 275 30.49 -13.73 -1.05
CA ALA A 275 30.78 -12.59 -0.20
C ALA A 275 32.00 -11.78 -0.70
N GLU A 276 32.97 -12.44 -1.34
CA GLU A 276 34.16 -11.80 -1.92
C GLU A 276 33.83 -10.87 -3.09
N LEU A 277 32.65 -11.02 -3.71
CA LEU A 277 32.20 -10.14 -4.79
C LEU A 277 31.71 -8.77 -4.27
N GLU A 278 31.54 -8.63 -2.95
CA GLU A 278 31.10 -7.41 -2.25
C GLU A 278 29.82 -6.81 -2.82
N LEU A 279 28.93 -7.68 -3.33
CA LEU A 279 27.64 -7.30 -3.87
C LEU A 279 26.72 -6.82 -2.74
N ARG A 280 25.86 -5.86 -3.05
CA ARG A 280 24.86 -5.34 -2.11
C ARG A 280 23.66 -4.79 -2.88
N TRP A 281 22.53 -4.67 -2.20
CA TRP A 281 21.36 -4.01 -2.76
C TRP A 281 20.59 -3.23 -1.70
N TYR A 282 19.99 -2.09 -2.05
CA TYR A 282 19.15 -1.33 -1.14
C TYR A 282 17.84 -2.08 -0.85
N ALA A 283 17.32 -1.98 0.37
CA ALA A 283 16.21 -2.80 0.84
C ALA A 283 14.81 -2.37 0.35
N VAL A 284 14.63 -1.10 -0.02
CA VAL A 284 13.32 -0.51 -0.32
C VAL A 284 13.16 -0.22 -1.82
N PRO A 285 12.29 -0.94 -2.56
CA PRO A 285 11.93 -0.63 -3.93
C PRO A 285 10.87 0.48 -3.98
N ALA A 286 11.30 1.73 -4.09
CA ALA A 286 10.39 2.87 -4.11
C ALA A 286 10.32 3.51 -5.51
N VAL A 287 9.27 3.23 -6.28
CA VAL A 287 9.01 3.83 -7.59
C VAL A 287 8.62 5.30 -7.41
N SER A 288 9.31 6.20 -8.10
CA SER A 288 9.08 7.66 -8.00
C SER A 288 8.83 8.35 -9.34
N GLY A 289 9.01 7.66 -10.47
CA GLY A 289 8.82 8.20 -11.83
C GLY A 289 7.38 8.16 -12.36
N MET A 290 6.41 7.64 -11.60
CA MET A 290 5.01 7.49 -12.03
C MET A 290 4.10 8.64 -11.56
N MET A 291 2.96 8.80 -12.21
CA MET A 291 1.87 9.71 -11.85
C MET A 291 0.79 8.95 -11.11
N PHE A 292 0.22 9.54 -10.06
CA PHE A 292 -1.04 9.06 -9.50
C PHE A 292 -2.21 9.83 -10.11
N ASP A 293 -3.12 9.12 -10.76
CA ASP A 293 -4.27 9.67 -11.49
C ASP A 293 -5.57 9.26 -10.80
N CYS A 294 -6.31 10.24 -10.27
CA CYS A 294 -7.46 9.99 -9.40
C CYS A 294 -8.56 11.01 -9.60
N GLY A 295 -9.76 10.56 -9.97
CA GLY A 295 -10.94 11.41 -10.09
C GLY A 295 -10.77 12.63 -11.01
N GLY A 296 -9.97 12.51 -12.07
CA GLY A 296 -9.69 13.60 -13.00
C GLY A 296 -8.49 14.48 -12.60
N LEU A 297 -7.93 14.26 -11.41
CA LEU A 297 -6.76 14.96 -10.89
C LEU A 297 -5.48 14.18 -11.21
N GLN A 298 -4.37 14.90 -11.38
CA GLN A 298 -3.08 14.35 -11.76
C GLN A 298 -2.02 14.72 -10.72
N PHE A 299 -1.54 13.76 -9.94
CA PHE A 299 -0.47 13.94 -8.96
C PHE A 299 0.85 13.48 -9.59
N THR A 300 1.61 14.44 -10.10
CA THR A 300 2.80 14.19 -10.93
C THR A 300 4.06 13.79 -10.15
N ALA A 301 4.02 13.89 -8.82
CA ALA A 301 4.97 13.31 -7.89
C ALA A 301 4.23 12.55 -6.80
N ALA A 302 4.27 11.22 -6.87
CA ALA A 302 3.63 10.35 -5.89
C ALA A 302 4.49 9.09 -5.63
N PRO A 303 5.71 9.22 -5.06
CA PRO A 303 6.57 8.08 -4.83
C PRO A 303 5.91 7.04 -3.93
N PHE A 304 6.01 5.77 -4.32
CA PHE A 304 5.37 4.62 -3.70
C PHE A 304 6.37 3.47 -3.54
N ASN A 305 6.28 2.72 -2.45
CA ASN A 305 7.04 1.48 -2.27
C ASN A 305 6.16 0.31 -1.82
N GLY A 306 6.59 -0.89 -2.23
CA GLY A 306 6.28 -2.16 -1.57
C GLY A 306 7.55 -2.75 -0.97
N TRP A 307 7.70 -4.07 -1.09
CA TRP A 307 8.95 -4.79 -0.85
C TRP A 307 9.32 -5.61 -2.09
N TYR A 308 10.57 -6.06 -2.14
CA TYR A 308 11.09 -6.79 -3.30
C TYR A 308 10.50 -8.19 -3.41
N MET A 309 10.25 -8.61 -4.66
CA MET A 309 10.31 -10.00 -5.06
C MET A 309 11.75 -10.35 -5.45
N SER A 310 12.30 -11.46 -4.96
CA SER A 310 13.73 -11.79 -5.09
C SER A 310 14.27 -11.71 -6.51
N THR A 311 13.44 -12.08 -7.50
CA THR A 311 13.81 -12.09 -8.92
C THR A 311 14.01 -10.71 -9.53
N GLU A 312 13.47 -9.65 -8.91
CA GLU A 312 13.77 -8.28 -9.31
C GLU A 312 15.28 -8.00 -9.18
N ILE A 313 15.86 -8.42 -8.06
CA ILE A 313 17.29 -8.24 -7.80
C ILE A 313 18.10 -9.35 -8.50
N GLY A 314 17.82 -10.61 -8.16
CA GLY A 314 18.64 -11.75 -8.57
C GLY A 314 18.64 -11.97 -10.08
N ALA A 315 17.47 -11.87 -10.72
CA ALA A 315 17.36 -12.13 -12.16
C ALA A 315 17.52 -10.86 -13.00
N ARG A 316 16.93 -9.73 -12.59
CA ARG A 316 16.96 -8.51 -13.41
C ARG A 316 18.15 -7.62 -13.08
N ASP A 317 18.29 -7.17 -11.84
CA ASP A 317 19.33 -6.21 -11.48
C ASP A 317 20.74 -6.79 -11.62
N LEU A 318 20.99 -8.00 -11.11
CA LEU A 318 22.30 -8.63 -11.13
C LEU A 318 22.64 -9.29 -12.48
N CYS A 319 21.66 -9.89 -13.15
CA CYS A 319 21.90 -10.80 -14.27
C CYS A 319 21.48 -10.29 -15.66
N ASP A 320 20.65 -9.25 -15.79
CA ASP A 320 20.35 -8.68 -17.11
C ASP A 320 21.64 -8.14 -17.76
N VAL A 321 21.81 -8.42 -19.06
CA VAL A 321 22.98 -7.97 -19.84
C VAL A 321 23.08 -6.44 -19.95
N THR A 322 21.97 -5.73 -19.76
CA THR A 322 21.90 -4.27 -19.75
C THR A 322 22.00 -3.69 -18.34
N ARG A 323 22.31 -4.50 -17.33
CA ARG A 323 22.45 -4.14 -15.91
C ARG A 323 23.83 -4.55 -15.41
N TYR A 324 23.95 -5.18 -14.24
CA TYR A 324 25.27 -5.57 -13.71
C TYR A 324 25.89 -6.75 -14.46
N ASN A 325 25.11 -7.53 -15.24
CA ASN A 325 25.57 -8.57 -16.14
C ASN A 325 26.55 -9.59 -15.47
N LEU A 326 26.21 -10.08 -14.27
CA LEU A 326 27.09 -10.93 -13.46
C LEU A 326 26.95 -12.43 -13.72
N LEU A 327 26.06 -12.84 -14.63
CA LEU A 327 25.70 -14.25 -14.81
C LEU A 327 26.90 -15.15 -15.17
N GLU A 328 27.77 -14.68 -16.07
CA GLU A 328 28.99 -15.41 -16.46
C GLU A 328 30.02 -15.43 -15.32
N THR A 329 30.08 -14.36 -14.51
CA THR A 329 30.97 -14.30 -13.33
C THR A 329 30.57 -15.37 -12.31
N PHE A 330 29.27 -15.51 -12.03
CA PHE A 330 28.76 -16.54 -11.14
C PHE A 330 29.04 -17.94 -11.69
N ALA A 331 28.77 -18.19 -12.97
CA ALA A 331 29.00 -19.48 -13.59
C ALA A 331 30.48 -19.92 -13.56
N ASN A 332 31.41 -18.99 -13.80
CA ASN A 332 32.84 -19.26 -13.71
C ASN A 332 33.29 -19.57 -12.28
N LYS A 333 32.78 -18.82 -11.28
CA LYS A 333 33.06 -19.10 -9.86
C LYS A 333 32.47 -20.42 -9.37
N MET A 334 31.37 -20.89 -9.98
CA MET A 334 30.78 -22.21 -9.76
C MET A 334 31.51 -23.34 -10.51
N GLY A 335 32.47 -23.04 -11.39
CA GLY A 335 33.16 -24.05 -12.20
C GLY A 335 32.30 -24.65 -13.31
N LEU A 336 31.27 -23.94 -13.79
CA LEU A 336 30.40 -24.41 -14.86
C LEU A 336 31.07 -24.25 -16.24
N ASP A 337 30.77 -25.15 -17.18
CA ASP A 337 31.20 -25.00 -18.57
C ASP A 337 30.35 -23.95 -19.31
N THR A 338 30.90 -22.75 -19.46
CA THR A 338 30.25 -21.58 -20.09
C THR A 338 30.34 -21.55 -21.62
N ARG A 339 31.08 -22.49 -22.23
CA ARG A 339 31.39 -22.46 -23.68
C ARG A 339 30.18 -22.74 -24.57
N THR A 340 29.17 -23.42 -24.05
CA THR A 340 27.98 -23.81 -24.82
C THR A 340 26.70 -23.66 -23.99
N PRO A 341 25.60 -23.14 -24.55
CA PRO A 341 24.34 -23.00 -23.83
C PRO A 341 23.70 -24.36 -23.47
N VAL A 342 24.09 -25.46 -24.12
CA VAL A 342 23.53 -26.81 -23.87
C VAL A 342 23.82 -27.32 -22.46
N THR A 343 24.85 -26.80 -21.79
CA THR A 343 25.17 -27.15 -20.39
C THR A 343 24.19 -26.53 -19.38
N LEU A 344 23.31 -25.63 -19.85
CA LEU A 344 22.37 -24.83 -19.06
C LEU A 344 23.07 -24.04 -17.95
N TRP A 345 24.31 -23.59 -18.21
CA TRP A 345 25.10 -22.87 -17.22
C TRP A 345 24.44 -21.56 -16.79
N LYS A 346 23.72 -20.89 -17.70
CA LYS A 346 22.98 -19.66 -17.43
C LYS A 346 21.86 -19.91 -16.42
N ASP A 347 21.07 -20.94 -16.66
CA ASP A 347 19.96 -21.33 -15.79
C ASP A 347 20.46 -21.66 -14.37
N LYS A 348 21.54 -22.47 -14.28
CA LYS A 348 22.16 -22.82 -13.00
C LYS A 348 22.66 -21.59 -12.24
N ALA A 349 23.46 -20.74 -12.89
CA ALA A 349 23.98 -19.53 -12.26
C ALA A 349 22.89 -18.54 -11.85
N LEU A 350 21.79 -18.46 -12.61
CA LEU A 350 20.67 -17.56 -12.35
C LEU A 350 19.87 -18.00 -11.11
N ILE A 351 19.70 -19.31 -10.92
CA ILE A 351 19.05 -19.87 -9.72
C ILE A 351 19.87 -19.54 -8.47
N GLU A 352 21.19 -19.77 -8.50
CA GLU A 352 22.07 -19.48 -7.36
C GLU A 352 22.14 -17.97 -7.05
N ALA A 353 22.11 -17.11 -8.08
CA ALA A 353 22.03 -15.66 -7.88
C ALA A 353 20.74 -15.26 -7.16
N ASN A 354 19.59 -15.84 -7.52
CA ASN A 354 18.32 -15.58 -6.85
C ASN A 354 18.29 -16.15 -5.43
N LEU A 355 18.89 -17.33 -5.20
CA LEU A 355 19.03 -17.93 -3.87
C LEU A 355 19.89 -17.06 -2.94
N ALA A 356 21.02 -16.53 -3.45
CA ALA A 356 21.88 -15.60 -2.71
C ALA A 356 21.10 -14.39 -2.19
N VAL A 357 20.29 -13.77 -3.06
CA VAL A 357 19.46 -12.61 -2.70
C VAL A 357 18.48 -12.96 -1.59
N LEU A 358 17.70 -14.04 -1.76
CA LEU A 358 16.69 -14.45 -0.80
C LEU A 358 17.32 -14.74 0.58
N HIS A 359 18.38 -15.55 0.60
CA HIS A 359 19.12 -15.90 1.80
C HIS A 359 19.66 -14.65 2.50
N SER A 360 20.28 -13.74 1.75
CA SER A 360 20.88 -12.52 2.30
C SER A 360 19.87 -11.61 2.99
N PHE A 361 18.71 -11.41 2.36
CA PHE A 361 17.65 -10.60 2.95
C PHE A 361 17.08 -11.26 4.22
N GLN A 362 16.88 -12.58 4.20
CA GLN A 362 16.38 -13.34 5.35
C GLN A 362 17.31 -13.27 6.57
N ILE A 363 18.61 -13.55 6.40
CA ILE A 363 19.56 -13.50 7.52
C ILE A 363 19.77 -12.09 8.08
N ASN A 364 19.51 -11.05 7.28
CA ASN A 364 19.54 -9.65 7.70
C ASN A 364 18.18 -9.15 8.22
N ASN A 365 17.18 -10.03 8.37
CA ASN A 365 15.81 -9.70 8.82
C ASN A 365 15.15 -8.60 7.98
N VAL A 366 15.34 -8.64 6.66
CA VAL A 366 14.72 -7.71 5.70
C VAL A 366 13.60 -8.40 4.94
N THR A 367 12.42 -7.78 4.91
CA THR A 367 11.25 -8.29 4.19
C THR A 367 11.56 -8.46 2.70
N ILE A 368 11.37 -9.67 2.21
CA ILE A 368 11.47 -10.06 0.81
C ILE A 368 10.50 -11.21 0.57
N VAL A 369 10.06 -11.42 -0.67
CA VAL A 369 9.25 -12.58 -1.05
C VAL A 369 9.88 -13.28 -2.25
N ASP A 370 9.83 -14.61 -2.28
CA ASP A 370 10.21 -15.38 -3.46
C ASP A 370 9.08 -15.34 -4.52
N HIS A 371 9.41 -15.69 -5.75
CA HIS A 371 8.48 -15.58 -6.87
C HIS A 371 7.40 -16.67 -6.90
N HIS A 372 7.59 -17.81 -6.23
CA HIS A 372 6.54 -18.83 -6.10
C HIS A 372 5.46 -18.36 -5.15
N THR A 373 5.85 -17.94 -3.93
CA THR A 373 4.92 -17.39 -2.93
C THR A 373 4.19 -16.16 -3.46
N ALA A 374 4.89 -15.27 -4.17
CA ALA A 374 4.27 -14.10 -4.79
C ALA A 374 3.21 -14.48 -5.85
N ALA A 375 3.49 -15.48 -6.68
CA ALA A 375 2.56 -15.97 -7.69
C ALA A 375 1.31 -16.64 -7.08
N GLU A 376 1.47 -17.46 -6.03
CA GLU A 376 0.35 -18.06 -5.30
C GLU A 376 -0.51 -17.01 -4.61
N SER A 377 0.13 -16.07 -3.93
CA SER A 377 -0.53 -14.91 -3.31
C SER A 377 -1.30 -14.09 -4.35
N PHE A 378 -0.74 -13.90 -5.54
CA PHE A 378 -1.43 -13.21 -6.63
C PHE A 378 -2.66 -13.97 -7.11
N MET A 379 -2.59 -15.29 -7.24
CA MET A 379 -3.75 -16.11 -7.63
C MET A 379 -4.88 -16.00 -6.60
N LYS A 380 -4.55 -15.96 -5.30
CA LYS A 380 -5.55 -15.72 -4.25
C LYS A 380 -6.19 -14.33 -4.36
N HIS A 381 -5.39 -13.31 -4.65
CA HIS A 381 -5.91 -11.97 -4.96
C HIS A 381 -6.83 -12.02 -6.18
N TYR A 382 -6.39 -12.61 -7.28
CA TYR A 382 -7.14 -12.73 -8.52
C TYR A 382 -8.52 -13.37 -8.30
N GLU A 383 -8.58 -14.51 -7.60
CA GLU A 383 -9.84 -15.17 -7.24
C GLU A 383 -10.77 -14.28 -6.40
N ASN A 384 -10.20 -13.59 -5.40
CA ASN A 384 -10.97 -12.66 -4.58
C ASN A 384 -11.55 -11.52 -5.41
N GLU A 385 -10.79 -10.97 -6.36
CA GLU A 385 -11.23 -9.88 -7.22
C GLU A 385 -12.30 -10.33 -8.22
N GLN A 386 -12.15 -11.53 -8.80
CA GLN A 386 -13.21 -12.16 -9.61
C GLN A 386 -14.50 -12.30 -8.81
N ARG A 387 -14.43 -12.68 -7.53
CA ARG A 387 -15.62 -12.81 -6.67
C ARG A 387 -16.22 -11.47 -6.26
N LEU A 388 -15.39 -10.51 -5.87
CA LEU A 388 -15.83 -9.26 -5.24
C LEU A 388 -16.30 -8.20 -6.25
N ARG A 389 -15.64 -8.12 -7.40
CA ARG A 389 -15.91 -7.09 -8.42
C ARG A 389 -15.95 -7.63 -9.84
N GLN A 390 -16.03 -8.95 -10.01
CA GLN A 390 -16.22 -9.61 -11.31
C GLN A 390 -15.13 -9.29 -12.33
N GLY A 391 -13.89 -9.11 -11.88
CA GLY A 391 -12.76 -8.93 -12.77
C GLY A 391 -11.49 -8.51 -12.05
N CYS A 392 -10.36 -8.76 -12.71
CA CYS A 392 -9.03 -8.39 -12.21
C CYS A 392 -8.12 -8.06 -13.40
N PRO A 393 -7.90 -6.76 -13.71
CA PRO A 393 -6.99 -6.39 -14.79
C PRO A 393 -5.60 -6.94 -14.50
N ALA A 394 -5.02 -7.67 -15.44
CA ALA A 394 -3.68 -8.24 -15.27
C ALA A 394 -2.94 -8.33 -16.60
N ASP A 395 -1.69 -7.89 -16.58
CA ASP A 395 -0.77 -7.96 -17.72
C ASP A 395 0.10 -9.21 -17.55
N TRP A 396 -0.28 -10.30 -18.20
CA TRP A 396 0.37 -11.61 -18.07
C TRP A 396 1.89 -11.54 -18.31
N ALA A 397 2.33 -10.70 -19.24
CA ALA A 397 3.75 -10.53 -19.58
C ALA A 397 4.58 -9.91 -18.43
N TRP A 398 3.93 -9.26 -17.46
CA TRP A 398 4.56 -8.69 -16.27
C TRP A 398 4.29 -9.51 -15.00
N ILE A 399 3.14 -10.19 -14.91
CA ILE A 399 2.78 -10.98 -13.74
C ILE A 399 3.58 -12.30 -13.69
N VAL A 400 3.89 -12.90 -14.83
CA VAL A 400 4.73 -14.11 -14.87
C VAL A 400 6.17 -13.75 -14.49
N PRO A 401 6.77 -14.39 -13.46
CA PRO A 401 8.14 -14.11 -13.06
C PRO A 401 9.17 -14.36 -14.19
N PRO A 402 10.32 -13.64 -14.18
CA PRO A 402 11.30 -13.70 -15.27
C PRO A 402 12.13 -15.00 -15.28
N ILE A 403 11.98 -15.84 -14.25
CA ILE A 403 12.57 -17.17 -14.17
C ILE A 403 11.46 -18.14 -13.75
N SER A 404 11.62 -19.42 -14.07
CA SER A 404 10.70 -20.45 -13.57
C SER A 404 9.23 -20.21 -13.95
N GLY A 405 8.95 -19.59 -15.10
CA GLY A 405 7.60 -19.13 -15.47
C GLY A 405 6.53 -20.24 -15.37
N SER A 406 6.66 -21.32 -16.13
CA SER A 406 5.64 -22.38 -16.19
C SER A 406 5.53 -23.25 -14.93
N ILE A 407 6.44 -23.10 -13.96
CA ILE A 407 6.30 -23.76 -12.65
C ILE A 407 5.56 -22.87 -11.63
N THR A 408 5.19 -21.65 -12.01
CA THR A 408 4.32 -20.77 -11.21
C THR A 408 2.86 -20.88 -11.67
N PRO A 409 1.88 -20.74 -10.77
CA PRO A 409 0.47 -20.90 -11.14
C PRO A 409 -0.03 -19.81 -12.09
N VAL A 410 0.56 -18.60 -12.03
CA VAL A 410 0.17 -17.46 -12.87
C VAL A 410 0.42 -17.67 -14.36
N PHE A 411 1.38 -18.53 -14.73
CA PHE A 411 1.63 -18.87 -16.12
C PHE A 411 0.43 -19.56 -16.78
N HIS A 412 -0.31 -20.36 -16.00
CA HIS A 412 -1.42 -21.19 -16.47
C HIS A 412 -2.79 -20.49 -16.41
N GLN A 413 -2.82 -19.24 -15.97
CA GLN A 413 -4.03 -18.43 -15.85
C GLN A 413 -4.16 -17.48 -17.04
N GLU A 414 -5.22 -17.61 -17.83
CA GLU A 414 -5.59 -16.59 -18.81
C GLU A 414 -5.98 -15.28 -18.09
N MET A 415 -5.48 -14.15 -18.57
CA MET A 415 -5.68 -12.85 -17.94
C MET A 415 -6.20 -11.84 -18.95
N ALA A 416 -7.16 -11.02 -18.54
CA ALA A 416 -7.63 -9.87 -19.31
C ALA A 416 -6.83 -8.62 -18.92
N HIS A 417 -6.22 -7.97 -19.90
CA HIS A 417 -5.48 -6.73 -19.71
C HIS A 417 -6.32 -5.52 -20.16
N TYR A 418 -6.66 -4.66 -19.20
CA TYR A 418 -7.37 -3.40 -19.40
C TYR A 418 -6.99 -2.41 -18.30
N ASN A 419 -7.23 -1.12 -18.53
CA ASN A 419 -6.93 -0.06 -17.58
C ASN A 419 -8.20 0.43 -16.89
N LEU A 420 -8.11 0.64 -15.57
CA LEU A 420 -9.16 1.24 -14.74
C LEU A 420 -8.63 2.55 -14.14
N PHE A 421 -9.53 3.39 -13.61
CA PHE A 421 -9.19 4.56 -12.81
C PHE A 421 -9.75 4.40 -11.39
N PRO A 422 -9.08 4.92 -10.34
CA PRO A 422 -7.75 5.54 -10.31
C PRO A 422 -6.62 4.61 -10.77
N THR A 423 -5.47 5.16 -11.15
CA THR A 423 -4.31 4.40 -11.66
C THR A 423 -2.97 5.06 -11.38
N TYR A 424 -1.90 4.27 -11.45
CA TYR A 424 -0.53 4.77 -11.57
C TYR A 424 -0.08 4.72 -13.03
N SER A 425 0.20 5.88 -13.61
CA SER A 425 0.55 6.03 -15.02
C SER A 425 2.02 6.40 -15.22
N TYR A 426 2.66 5.88 -16.25
CA TYR A 426 3.99 6.33 -16.66
C TYR A 426 3.96 7.79 -17.14
N GLN A 427 5.08 8.48 -16.96
CA GLN A 427 5.30 9.84 -17.43
C GLN A 427 6.63 9.93 -18.18
N ASP A 428 6.78 10.95 -19.02
CA ASP A 428 8.08 11.24 -19.63
C ASP A 428 9.11 11.60 -18.55
N PRO A 429 10.38 11.16 -18.67
CA PRO A 429 11.42 11.55 -17.73
C PRO A 429 11.54 13.07 -17.63
N ALA A 430 11.47 13.60 -16.41
CA ALA A 430 11.32 15.05 -16.19
C ALA A 430 12.43 15.87 -16.88
N TRP A 431 13.69 15.39 -16.87
CA TRP A 431 14.82 16.08 -17.51
C TRP A 431 14.72 16.17 -19.04
N LYS A 432 13.94 15.30 -19.69
CA LYS A 432 13.74 15.31 -21.15
C LYS A 432 12.71 16.36 -21.58
N VAL A 433 11.82 16.76 -20.67
CA VAL A 433 10.65 17.60 -20.99
C VAL A 433 10.61 18.91 -20.21
N HIS A 434 11.47 19.08 -19.20
CA HIS A 434 11.52 20.29 -18.38
C HIS A 434 11.91 21.53 -19.18
N ALA A 435 11.07 22.56 -19.09
CA ALA A 435 11.35 23.87 -19.67
C ALA A 435 12.25 24.69 -18.73
N TRP A 436 13.56 24.58 -18.92
CA TRP A 436 14.55 25.32 -18.14
C TRP A 436 14.29 26.83 -18.18
N LYS A 437 14.18 27.45 -17.00
CA LYS A 437 14.03 28.91 -16.91
C LYS A 437 15.35 29.56 -17.32
N LYS A 438 15.50 29.87 -18.62
CA LYS A 438 16.62 30.70 -19.12
C LYS A 438 16.64 31.99 -18.29
N GLY A 439 17.82 32.39 -17.80
CA GLY A 439 17.99 33.68 -17.15
C GLY A 439 17.38 34.75 -18.04
N LYS A 440 16.25 35.33 -17.61
CA LYS A 440 15.83 36.63 -18.12
C LYS A 440 16.97 37.56 -17.79
N ASP A 441 17.53 38.14 -18.85
CA ASP A 441 18.57 39.16 -18.93
C ASP A 441 19.81 38.61 -19.66
N GLY A 442 20.01 39.12 -20.88
CA GLY A 442 21.19 38.91 -21.73
C GLY A 442 22.48 39.49 -21.15
N VAL A 443 22.68 39.35 -19.83
CA VAL A 443 23.93 39.61 -19.15
C VAL A 443 24.60 38.26 -18.93
N LYS A 444 25.80 38.10 -19.48
CA LYS A 444 26.75 37.05 -19.09
C LYS A 444 27.08 37.25 -17.60
N THR A 445 26.18 36.82 -16.72
CA THR A 445 26.47 36.73 -15.29
C THR A 445 27.22 35.43 -15.07
N GLY A 446 28.47 35.55 -14.61
CA GLY A 446 29.29 34.42 -14.23
C GLY A 446 28.51 33.50 -13.28
N LYS A 447 28.53 32.20 -13.60
CA LYS A 447 28.17 31.05 -12.75
C LYS A 447 27.33 31.43 -11.52
N LYS A 448 26.00 31.45 -11.63
CA LYS A 448 25.18 31.20 -10.42
C LYS A 448 25.33 29.70 -10.10
N PRO A 449 26.00 29.32 -8.99
CA PRO A 449 26.14 27.91 -8.66
C PRO A 449 24.73 27.36 -8.35
N ARG A 450 24.31 26.34 -9.09
CA ARG A 450 23.14 25.52 -8.71
C ARG A 450 23.39 25.02 -7.28
N ARG A 451 22.47 25.35 -6.37
CA ARG A 451 22.72 25.31 -4.92
C ARG A 451 22.85 23.86 -4.45
N LYS A 452 24.08 23.40 -4.24
CA LYS A 452 24.35 22.26 -3.35
C LYS A 452 23.95 22.67 -1.93
N PHE A 453 22.83 22.16 -1.43
CA PHE A 453 22.46 22.37 -0.03
C PHE A 453 23.54 21.77 0.87
N HIS A 454 24.17 22.61 1.70
CA HIS A 454 25.30 22.21 2.54
C HIS A 454 24.83 21.35 3.71
N PHE A 455 25.70 20.44 4.16
CA PHE A 455 25.50 19.52 5.29
C PHE A 455 24.89 20.15 6.56
N LYS A 456 25.08 21.46 6.83
CA LYS A 456 24.40 22.17 7.94
C LYS A 456 22.88 22.33 7.77
N GLN A 457 22.40 22.45 6.52
CA GLN A 457 20.97 22.48 6.19
C GLN A 457 20.38 21.07 6.19
N ILE A 458 21.14 20.06 5.75
CA ILE A 458 20.76 18.64 5.87
C ILE A 458 20.74 18.21 7.34
N ALA A 459 21.71 18.61 8.17
CA ALA A 459 21.70 18.36 9.61
C ALA A 459 20.59 19.13 10.32
N ARG A 460 20.18 20.31 9.82
CA ARG A 460 18.96 20.99 10.26
C ARG A 460 17.72 20.26 9.80
N ALA A 461 17.65 19.75 8.57
CA ALA A 461 16.54 18.94 8.09
C ALA A 461 16.46 17.60 8.83
N VAL A 462 17.57 16.98 9.23
CA VAL A 462 17.65 15.76 10.06
C VAL A 462 17.31 16.05 11.52
N LYS A 463 17.81 17.15 12.10
CA LYS A 463 17.48 17.58 13.47
C LYS A 463 16.05 18.12 13.57
N PHE A 464 15.54 18.75 12.51
CA PHE A 464 14.18 19.24 12.37
C PHE A 464 13.24 18.10 12.04
N THR A 465 13.56 17.18 11.13
CA THR A 465 12.79 15.92 10.97
C THR A 465 12.83 15.15 12.28
N SER A 466 13.91 15.09 13.06
CA SER A 466 13.88 14.48 14.41
C SER A 466 12.92 15.20 15.39
N LYS A 467 12.83 16.53 15.32
CA LYS A 467 11.94 17.36 16.17
C LYS A 467 10.48 17.35 15.69
N LEU A 468 10.31 17.29 14.38
CA LEU A 468 9.06 17.17 13.64
C LEU A 468 8.58 15.71 13.60
N PHE A 469 9.46 14.73 13.84
CA PHE A 469 9.18 13.34 14.19
C PHE A 469 8.66 13.30 15.62
N GLY A 470 9.27 14.09 16.53
CA GLY A 470 8.64 14.42 17.80
C GLY A 470 7.18 14.83 17.60
N SER A 471 6.84 15.68 16.62
CA SER A 471 5.47 16.15 16.40
C SER A 471 4.58 15.31 15.45
N ALA A 472 5.14 14.63 14.45
CA ALA A 472 4.41 13.83 13.46
C ALA A 472 4.26 12.37 13.90
N LEU A 473 5.23 11.81 14.66
CA LEU A 473 4.95 10.69 15.57
C LEU A 473 4.19 11.15 16.83
N SER A 474 4.11 12.47 17.16
CA SER A 474 3.15 12.94 18.19
C SER A 474 1.70 12.97 17.73
N ARG A 475 1.38 12.75 16.44
CA ARG A 475 0.13 12.03 16.16
C ARG A 475 0.39 10.58 16.53
N ARG A 476 0.45 10.38 17.85
CA ARG A 476 0.62 9.09 18.51
C ARG A 476 -0.40 8.13 17.89
N ILE A 477 -0.08 6.83 17.77
CA ILE A 477 -1.01 5.82 17.23
C ILE A 477 -2.36 6.00 17.92
N LYS A 478 -3.44 6.10 17.13
CA LYS A 478 -4.79 6.25 17.67
C LYS A 478 -5.12 4.98 18.46
N ALA A 479 -5.38 5.13 19.74
CA ALA A 479 -5.88 4.08 20.61
C ALA A 479 -7.33 4.44 20.94
N THR A 480 -8.27 3.66 20.39
CA THR A 480 -9.70 3.87 20.64
C THR A 480 -10.15 2.95 21.75
N ILE A 481 -10.68 3.52 22.83
CA ILE A 481 -11.15 2.80 24.00
C ILE A 481 -12.67 2.89 24.05
N LEU A 482 -13.36 1.79 23.77
CA LEU A 482 -14.81 1.74 23.81
C LEU A 482 -15.29 1.28 25.18
N TYR A 483 -16.37 1.89 25.68
CA TYR A 483 -17.01 1.43 26.90
C TYR A 483 -18.52 1.26 26.76
N ALA A 484 -19.05 0.29 27.51
CA ALA A 484 -20.47 0.12 27.77
C ALA A 484 -20.70 -0.06 29.26
N THR A 485 -21.65 0.68 29.83
CA THR A 485 -21.88 0.73 31.28
C THR A 485 -23.30 1.19 31.61
N GLU A 486 -23.85 0.62 32.68
CA GLU A 486 -25.10 1.08 33.31
C GLU A 486 -24.84 2.07 34.44
N THR A 487 -23.91 1.74 35.33
CA THR A 487 -23.66 2.49 36.58
C THR A 487 -22.40 3.38 36.54
N GLY A 488 -21.85 3.60 35.33
CA GLY A 488 -20.62 4.39 35.11
C GLY A 488 -19.29 3.69 35.43
N LYS A 489 -19.27 2.42 35.86
CA LYS A 489 -18.01 1.74 36.24
C LYS A 489 -17.08 1.46 35.08
N SER A 490 -17.58 0.95 33.95
CA SER A 490 -16.73 0.74 32.77
C SER A 490 -16.20 2.06 32.21
N GLU A 491 -17.01 3.12 32.24
CA GLU A 491 -16.59 4.46 31.81
C GLU A 491 -15.42 4.98 32.66
N GLN A 492 -15.49 4.83 33.99
CA GLN A 492 -14.39 5.19 34.89
C GLN A 492 -13.10 4.42 34.56
N PHE A 493 -13.21 3.13 34.26
CA PHE A 493 -12.05 2.31 33.86
C PHE A 493 -11.52 2.67 32.48
N ALA A 494 -12.39 2.92 31.50
CA ALA A 494 -12.01 3.38 30.16
C ALA A 494 -11.31 4.74 30.20
N LYS A 495 -11.80 5.66 31.05
CA LYS A 495 -11.13 6.95 31.30
C LYS A 495 -9.74 6.76 31.92
N LYS A 496 -9.62 5.94 32.96
CA LYS A 496 -8.30 5.62 33.57
C LYS A 496 -7.35 4.95 32.57
N LEU A 497 -7.86 4.02 31.77
CA LEU A 497 -7.10 3.37 30.70
C LEU A 497 -6.63 4.40 29.68
N SER A 498 -7.51 5.33 29.30
CA SER A 498 -7.17 6.42 28.39
C SER A 498 -6.11 7.34 28.97
N GLU A 499 -6.14 7.64 30.27
CA GLU A 499 -5.10 8.41 30.96
C GLU A 499 -3.75 7.68 30.91
N ILE A 500 -3.71 6.38 31.23
CA ILE A 500 -2.51 5.54 31.13
C ILE A 500 -1.97 5.53 29.69
N PHE A 501 -2.84 5.25 28.72
CA PHE A 501 -2.46 5.16 27.31
C PHE A 501 -2.10 6.52 26.72
N SER A 502 -2.64 7.63 27.23
CA SER A 502 -2.33 8.98 26.76
C SER A 502 -0.87 9.36 26.93
N HIS A 503 -0.07 8.61 27.70
CA HIS A 503 1.37 8.81 27.77
C HIS A 503 2.08 8.38 26.47
N ALA A 504 1.62 7.32 25.81
CA ALA A 504 2.24 6.72 24.61
C ALA A 504 1.40 6.84 23.32
N PHE A 505 0.08 6.96 23.45
CA PHE A 505 -0.91 6.90 22.36
C PHE A 505 -1.74 8.19 22.22
N HIS A 506 -2.35 8.37 21.05
CA HIS A 506 -3.44 9.33 20.89
C HIS A 506 -4.69 8.61 21.35
N SER A 507 -4.80 8.51 22.67
CA SER A 507 -5.88 7.78 23.31
C SER A 507 -7.13 8.62 23.33
N GLN A 508 -8.23 8.02 22.90
CA GLN A 508 -9.56 8.52 23.10
C GLN A 508 -10.40 7.41 23.72
N TYR A 509 -11.35 7.79 24.58
CA TYR A 509 -12.39 6.87 25.01
C TYR A 509 -13.74 7.43 24.59
N CYS A 510 -14.62 6.56 24.12
CA CYS A 510 -15.97 6.92 23.74
C CYS A 510 -16.97 5.85 24.15
N CYS A 511 -18.21 6.29 24.39
CA CYS A 511 -19.33 5.41 24.63
C CYS A 511 -19.57 4.57 23.36
N MET A 512 -19.91 3.30 23.52
CA MET A 512 -20.22 2.41 22.39
C MET A 512 -21.41 2.91 21.56
N GLU A 513 -22.39 3.58 22.18
CA GLU A 513 -23.54 4.16 21.50
C GLU A 513 -23.17 5.32 20.57
N ASP A 514 -22.17 6.12 20.97
CA ASP A 514 -21.67 7.27 20.20
C ASP A 514 -20.60 6.87 19.17
N TYR A 515 -20.19 5.60 19.15
CA TYR A 515 -19.11 5.13 18.29
C TYR A 515 -19.59 4.91 16.85
N ASP A 516 -18.91 5.56 15.89
CA ASP A 516 -19.15 5.34 14.47
C ASP A 516 -18.56 3.99 14.03
N MET A 517 -19.43 2.99 13.91
CA MET A 517 -19.08 1.64 13.48
C MET A 517 -18.39 1.56 12.12
N SER A 518 -18.52 2.56 11.24
CA SER A 518 -17.77 2.57 9.97
C SER A 518 -16.25 2.77 10.16
N SER A 519 -15.85 3.26 11.33
CA SER A 519 -14.45 3.46 11.70
C SER A 519 -13.77 2.18 12.20
N ILE A 520 -14.53 1.14 12.56
CA ILE A 520 -13.98 -0.04 13.28
C ILE A 520 -12.92 -0.79 12.47
N GLU A 521 -13.10 -0.93 11.16
CA GLU A 521 -12.15 -1.59 10.25
C GLU A 521 -10.85 -0.78 10.05
N HIS A 522 -10.89 0.51 10.40
CA HIS A 522 -9.79 1.45 10.25
C HIS A 522 -9.04 1.71 11.57
N GLU A 523 -9.50 1.13 12.69
CA GLU A 523 -8.80 1.25 13.96
C GLU A 523 -7.49 0.44 13.95
N ALA A 524 -6.40 1.04 14.44
CA ALA A 524 -5.12 0.35 14.58
C ALA A 524 -4.99 -0.38 15.94
N LEU A 525 -5.65 0.15 16.97
CA LEU A 525 -5.68 -0.38 18.33
C LEU A 525 -7.04 -0.07 18.98
N LEU A 526 -7.79 -1.12 19.30
CA LEU A 526 -9.13 -1.08 19.89
C LEU A 526 -9.13 -1.75 21.27
N LEU A 527 -9.37 -0.99 22.33
CA LEU A 527 -9.51 -1.54 23.68
C LEU A 527 -10.98 -1.45 24.09
N VAL A 528 -11.53 -2.52 24.66
CA VAL A 528 -12.93 -2.56 25.08
C VAL A 528 -13.01 -2.75 26.59
N VAL A 529 -13.80 -1.89 27.26
CA VAL A 529 -14.12 -2.01 28.68
C VAL A 529 -15.64 -2.08 28.82
N ALA A 530 -16.18 -3.27 29.03
CA ALA A 530 -17.63 -3.49 28.93
C ALA A 530 -18.19 -4.17 30.18
N SER A 531 -19.26 -3.60 30.74
CA SER A 531 -20.06 -4.24 31.80
C SER A 531 -21.09 -5.17 31.19
N THR A 532 -21.51 -6.15 31.96
CA THR A 532 -22.66 -7.01 31.62
C THR A 532 -23.85 -6.59 32.48
N PHE A 533 -25.06 -6.55 31.90
CA PHE A 533 -26.29 -6.19 32.60
C PHE A 533 -27.28 -7.36 32.70
N GLY A 534 -28.04 -7.40 33.79
CA GLY A 534 -29.10 -8.39 34.02
C GLY A 534 -28.61 -9.83 33.85
N ASN A 535 -29.26 -10.57 32.94
CA ASN A 535 -28.96 -11.98 32.66
C ASN A 535 -27.93 -12.14 31.52
N GLY A 536 -26.88 -11.32 31.48
CA GLY A 536 -25.84 -11.46 30.45
C GLY A 536 -25.95 -10.50 29.26
N ASP A 537 -26.92 -9.58 29.30
CA ASP A 537 -27.22 -8.65 28.23
C ASP A 537 -26.19 -7.49 28.17
N PRO A 538 -26.00 -6.86 27.00
CA PRO A 538 -25.31 -5.58 26.92
C PRO A 538 -26.01 -4.50 27.77
N PRO A 539 -25.25 -3.59 28.40
CA PRO A 539 -25.79 -2.31 28.85
C PRO A 539 -26.52 -1.59 27.72
N GLU A 540 -27.47 -0.70 28.03
CA GLU A 540 -28.27 0.04 27.04
C GLU A 540 -27.38 0.71 25.99
N ASN A 541 -26.34 1.40 26.44
CA ASN A 541 -25.35 2.07 25.58
C ASN A 541 -24.37 1.15 24.83
N GLY A 542 -24.48 -0.17 24.98
CA GLY A 542 -23.73 -1.19 24.24
C GLY A 542 -24.57 -1.98 23.23
N GLN A 543 -25.90 -1.81 23.22
CA GLN A 543 -26.82 -2.61 22.40
C GLN A 543 -26.63 -2.39 20.90
N SER A 544 -26.56 -1.13 20.46
CA SER A 544 -26.40 -0.76 19.04
C SER A 544 -25.06 -1.24 18.47
N PHE A 545 -23.98 -1.12 19.27
CA PHE A 545 -22.66 -1.65 18.94
C PHE A 545 -22.69 -3.17 18.80
N ALA A 546 -23.30 -3.89 19.75
CA ALA A 546 -23.42 -5.35 19.73
C ALA A 546 -24.16 -5.85 18.47
N GLN A 547 -25.26 -5.18 18.12
CA GLN A 547 -26.04 -5.50 16.93
C GLN A 547 -25.26 -5.22 15.64
N SER A 548 -24.55 -4.10 15.59
CA SER A 548 -23.72 -3.72 14.44
C SER A 548 -22.57 -4.70 14.23
N LEU A 549 -21.89 -5.11 15.31
CA LEU A 549 -20.79 -6.08 15.26
C LEU A 549 -21.28 -7.47 14.82
N TYR A 550 -22.46 -7.89 15.30
CA TYR A 550 -23.10 -9.13 14.83
C TYR A 550 -23.51 -9.06 13.37
N THR A 551 -24.07 -7.93 12.93
CA THR A 551 -24.43 -7.69 11.53
C THR A 551 -23.20 -7.81 10.64
N LEU A 552 -22.08 -7.22 11.06
CA LEU A 552 -20.79 -7.34 10.36
C LEU A 552 -20.33 -8.80 10.22
N LYS A 553 -20.55 -9.64 11.24
CA LYS A 553 -20.26 -11.09 11.19
C LYS A 553 -21.20 -11.85 10.24
N MET A 554 -22.49 -11.55 10.28
CA MET A 554 -23.48 -12.20 9.40
C MET A 554 -23.25 -11.83 7.93
N GLU A 555 -22.88 -10.57 7.67
CA GLU A 555 -22.49 -10.10 6.33
C GLU A 555 -21.23 -10.79 5.81
N HIS A 556 -20.24 -11.06 6.67
CA HIS A 556 -19.01 -11.75 6.27
C HIS A 556 -19.20 -13.25 6.00
N THR A 557 -20.06 -13.90 6.78
CA THR A 557 -20.32 -15.35 6.70
C THR A 557 -21.32 -15.76 5.60
N GLY A 558 -21.88 -14.80 4.85
CA GLY A 558 -22.68 -15.06 3.65
C GLY A 558 -24.14 -15.48 3.89
N GLY A 559 -24.72 -15.16 5.06
CA GLY A 559 -26.13 -15.44 5.35
C GLY A 559 -27.08 -14.48 4.62
N MET A 560 -27.96 -15.00 3.76
CA MET A 560 -29.04 -14.22 3.13
C MET A 560 -29.98 -13.62 4.19
N ALA A 561 -30.03 -12.29 4.30
CA ALA A 561 -31.03 -11.59 5.10
C ALA A 561 -32.36 -11.51 4.33
N ASN A 562 -33.32 -12.37 4.66
CA ASN A 562 -34.74 -12.08 4.37
C ASN A 562 -35.25 -11.09 5.42
N GLY A 563 -35.94 -10.04 4.92
CA GLY A 563 -36.29 -8.84 5.67
C GLY A 563 -37.17 -9.03 6.91
N HIS A 564 -37.10 -7.99 7.76
CA HIS A 564 -37.66 -7.80 9.11
C HIS A 564 -36.76 -8.26 10.27
N SER A 565 -35.74 -7.45 10.58
CA SER A 565 -35.10 -7.46 11.89
C SER A 565 -35.99 -6.74 12.90
N SER A 566 -36.69 -7.50 13.74
CA SER A 566 -37.15 -6.99 15.03
C SER A 566 -35.95 -6.72 15.94
N PRO A 567 -36.06 -5.83 16.96
CA PRO A 567 -34.99 -5.65 17.95
C PRO A 567 -34.69 -7.01 18.61
N LEU A 568 -33.40 -7.36 18.68
CA LEU A 568 -32.94 -8.57 19.36
C LEU A 568 -33.47 -8.54 20.81
N ASN A 569 -34.30 -9.52 21.16
CA ASN A 569 -34.79 -9.71 22.52
C ASN A 569 -33.77 -10.52 23.34
N SER A 570 -33.75 -10.37 24.68
CA SER A 570 -32.78 -11.02 25.58
C SER A 570 -32.62 -12.55 25.39
N ALA A 571 -33.62 -13.23 24.79
CA ALA A 571 -33.55 -14.65 24.47
C ALA A 571 -32.59 -15.01 23.31
N SER A 572 -32.29 -14.10 22.37
CA SER A 572 -31.38 -14.38 21.25
C SER A 572 -29.90 -14.29 21.62
N PHE A 573 -29.54 -13.47 22.60
CA PHE A 573 -28.16 -13.36 23.10
C PHE A 573 -27.68 -14.68 23.75
N ILE A 574 -28.54 -15.34 24.52
CA ILE A 574 -28.25 -16.64 25.14
C ILE A 574 -28.07 -17.74 24.09
N LYS A 575 -28.82 -17.70 22.98
CA LYS A 575 -28.74 -18.70 21.92
C LYS A 575 -27.41 -18.62 21.14
N ALA A 576 -26.86 -17.43 20.96
CA ALA A 576 -25.54 -17.23 20.35
C ALA A 576 -24.39 -17.79 21.22
N ASN A 577 -24.47 -17.68 22.55
CA ASN A 577 -23.50 -18.27 23.48
C ASN A 577 -23.62 -19.80 23.62
N SER A 578 -24.84 -20.36 23.54
CA SER A 578 -25.05 -21.80 23.71
C SER A 578 -24.51 -22.68 22.57
N GLN A 579 -24.28 -22.10 21.37
CA GLN A 579 -23.72 -22.85 20.24
C GLN A 579 -22.20 -23.05 20.35
N SER A 580 -21.51 -22.24 21.15
CA SER A 580 -20.07 -22.38 21.41
C SER A 580 -19.73 -23.45 22.47
N ASP A 581 -20.59 -23.68 23.46
CA ASP A 581 -20.29 -24.58 24.59
C ASP A 581 -20.30 -26.08 24.21
N HIS A 582 -21.09 -26.48 23.22
CA HIS A 582 -21.16 -27.90 22.82
C HIS A 582 -19.93 -28.43 22.05
N LEU A 583 -18.99 -27.56 21.68
CA LEU A 583 -17.72 -27.94 21.02
C LEU A 583 -16.56 -28.10 22.02
N LEU A 584 -16.70 -27.64 23.27
CA LEU A 584 -15.63 -27.60 24.27
C LEU A 584 -15.41 -28.91 25.04
N GLU A 585 -16.38 -29.84 25.06
CA GLU A 585 -16.24 -31.10 25.81
C GLU A 585 -15.58 -32.26 25.04
N ARG A 586 -15.29 -32.12 23.73
CA ARG A 586 -14.78 -33.24 22.90
C ARG A 586 -13.32 -33.14 22.48
N THR A 587 -12.58 -32.12 22.91
CA THR A 587 -11.18 -31.87 22.52
C THR A 587 -10.23 -31.78 23.73
N GLY A 588 -10.56 -32.45 24.82
CA GLY A 588 -9.67 -32.66 25.96
C GLY A 588 -8.70 -33.83 25.77
N SER A 589 -7.86 -33.82 24.72
CA SER A 589 -6.68 -34.70 24.67
C SER A 589 -5.65 -34.24 23.62
N MET A 590 -4.61 -33.57 24.12
CA MET A 590 -3.23 -33.48 23.59
C MET A 590 -3.02 -33.52 22.07
N ARG A 591 -2.83 -32.33 21.46
CA ARG A 591 -1.64 -31.96 20.66
C ARG A 591 -1.69 -30.49 20.26
N GLU A 592 -0.61 -29.77 20.51
CA GLU A 592 -0.33 -28.48 19.86
C GLU A 592 -0.34 -28.69 18.34
N SER A 593 -1.31 -28.07 17.67
CA SER A 593 -1.24 -27.82 16.23
C SER A 593 -1.69 -26.39 16.00
N VAL A 594 -0.73 -25.55 15.64
CA VAL A 594 -0.97 -24.26 14.98
C VAL A 594 -1.70 -24.57 13.68
N THR A 595 -3.01 -24.34 13.65
CA THR A 595 -3.75 -24.27 12.40
C THR A 595 -4.08 -22.81 12.15
N ASP A 596 -3.21 -22.17 11.38
CA ASP A 596 -3.50 -20.96 10.64
C ASP A 596 -4.74 -21.20 9.78
N ASN A 597 -5.86 -20.64 10.21
CA ASN A 597 -7.04 -20.49 9.38
C ASN A 597 -7.12 -19.00 9.01
N ASP A 598 -6.23 -18.58 8.11
CA ASP A 598 -6.15 -17.21 7.58
C ASP A 598 -7.35 -16.90 6.66
N SER A 599 -8.53 -16.87 7.26
CA SER A 599 -9.70 -16.23 6.72
C SER A 599 -9.60 -14.74 7.07
N PHE A 600 -9.24 -13.91 6.09
CA PHE A 600 -9.18 -12.46 6.25
C PHE A 600 -10.56 -11.91 6.61
N GLY A 601 -10.79 -11.70 7.91
CA GLY A 601 -11.96 -11.00 8.42
C GLY A 601 -11.86 -9.48 8.23
N PRO A 602 -12.99 -8.74 8.31
CA PRO A 602 -13.04 -7.30 8.06
C PRO A 602 -12.19 -6.51 9.07
N LEU A 603 -11.86 -7.10 10.22
CA LEU A 603 -11.03 -6.51 11.27
C LEU A 603 -9.57 -6.99 11.24
N SER A 604 -9.10 -7.56 10.13
CA SER A 604 -7.72 -8.08 9.98
C SER A 604 -6.58 -7.07 10.18
N ASN A 605 -6.87 -5.77 10.29
CA ASN A 605 -5.91 -4.72 10.63
C ASN A 605 -6.06 -4.20 12.07
N VAL A 606 -7.02 -4.71 12.84
CA VAL A 606 -7.38 -4.23 14.17
C VAL A 606 -6.73 -5.13 15.21
N ARG A 607 -5.88 -4.54 16.05
CA ARG A 607 -5.40 -5.19 17.28
C ARG A 607 -6.32 -4.83 18.43
N PHE A 608 -6.76 -5.82 19.21
CA PHE A 608 -7.74 -5.59 20.26
C PHE A 608 -7.49 -6.34 21.57
N ALA A 609 -8.07 -5.82 22.65
CA ALA A 609 -8.17 -6.49 23.94
C ALA A 609 -9.44 -6.07 24.67
N VAL A 610 -10.01 -6.98 25.47
CA VAL A 610 -11.26 -6.76 26.18
C VAL A 610 -11.09 -6.97 27.69
N PHE A 611 -11.52 -5.99 28.47
CA PHE A 611 -11.71 -6.07 29.91
C PHE A 611 -13.21 -6.09 30.22
N ALA A 612 -13.71 -7.26 30.63
CA ALA A 612 -15.13 -7.48 30.87
C ALA A 612 -15.45 -7.37 32.37
N LEU A 613 -16.46 -6.56 32.71
CA LEU A 613 -16.94 -6.37 34.07
C LEU A 613 -18.24 -7.15 34.29
N GLY A 614 -18.35 -7.78 35.46
CA GLY A 614 -19.54 -8.53 35.86
C GLY A 614 -19.47 -8.93 37.33
N SER A 615 -20.46 -9.68 37.78
CA SER A 615 -20.49 -10.26 39.13
C SER A 615 -20.69 -11.76 39.04
N SER A 616 -19.77 -12.53 39.63
CA SER A 616 -19.84 -14.00 39.66
C SER A 616 -21.02 -14.53 40.49
N ALA A 617 -21.73 -13.64 41.20
CA ALA A 617 -22.99 -13.95 41.85
C ALA A 617 -24.14 -14.23 40.84
N TYR A 618 -23.96 -13.89 39.56
CA TYR A 618 -24.94 -14.13 38.51
C TYR A 618 -24.44 -15.18 37.49
N PRO A 619 -25.32 -16.05 36.97
CA PRO A 619 -24.91 -17.14 36.08
C PRO A 619 -24.17 -16.72 34.81
N ASN A 620 -24.52 -15.55 34.24
CA ASN A 620 -23.95 -15.05 32.99
C ASN A 620 -22.84 -14.03 33.23
N PHE A 621 -21.88 -14.41 34.07
CA PHE A 621 -20.73 -13.58 34.45
C PHE A 621 -19.93 -13.10 33.23
N CYS A 622 -19.76 -11.78 33.09
CA CYS A 622 -19.01 -11.13 32.01
C CYS A 622 -19.46 -11.48 30.57
N ALA A 623 -20.68 -11.98 30.39
CA ALA A 623 -21.15 -12.53 29.12
C ALA A 623 -21.08 -11.53 27.95
N TYR A 624 -21.39 -10.24 28.17
CA TYR A 624 -21.33 -9.25 27.10
C TYR A 624 -19.90 -8.95 26.64
N GLY A 625 -18.96 -8.83 27.57
CA GLY A 625 -17.55 -8.63 27.22
C GLY A 625 -16.96 -9.85 26.50
N ALA A 626 -17.33 -11.06 26.93
CA ALA A 626 -16.95 -12.30 26.24
C ALA A 626 -17.52 -12.35 24.80
N TYR A 627 -18.76 -11.91 24.62
CA TYR A 627 -19.40 -11.83 23.31
C TYR A 627 -18.65 -10.89 22.36
N VAL A 628 -18.28 -9.68 22.82
CA VAL A 628 -17.49 -8.74 22.01
C VAL A 628 -16.11 -9.29 21.68
N ASP A 629 -15.41 -9.87 22.65
CA ASP A 629 -14.09 -10.49 22.46
C ASP A 629 -14.09 -11.61 21.41
N ASN A 630 -15.13 -12.45 21.43
CA ASN A 630 -15.29 -13.53 20.45
C ASN A 630 -15.59 -12.97 19.06
N LEU A 631 -16.55 -12.04 18.93
CA LEU A 631 -16.91 -11.47 17.63
C LEU A 631 -15.73 -10.73 16.98
N LEU A 632 -14.98 -9.93 17.74
CA LEU A 632 -13.79 -9.23 17.22
C LEU A 632 -12.75 -10.23 16.69
N GLY A 633 -12.54 -11.35 17.39
CA GLY A 633 -11.65 -12.42 16.95
C GLY A 633 -12.15 -13.17 15.71
N GLU A 634 -13.42 -13.54 15.67
CA GLU A 634 -14.05 -14.20 14.51
C GLU A 634 -14.07 -13.30 13.26
N LEU A 635 -14.13 -11.98 13.45
CA LEU A 635 -14.01 -10.98 12.40
C LEU A 635 -12.55 -10.70 12.00
N GLY A 636 -11.60 -11.51 12.44
CA GLY A 636 -10.20 -11.47 12.03
C GLY A 636 -9.32 -10.49 12.81
N GLY A 637 -9.81 -9.88 13.89
CA GLY A 637 -9.00 -9.02 14.75
C GLY A 637 -7.87 -9.79 15.44
N GLU A 638 -6.70 -9.15 15.58
CA GLU A 638 -5.56 -9.71 16.30
C GLU A 638 -5.72 -9.44 17.80
N LYS A 639 -5.94 -10.51 18.59
CA LYS A 639 -6.11 -10.41 20.03
C LYS A 639 -4.75 -10.21 20.72
N LEU A 640 -4.58 -9.07 21.40
CA LEU A 640 -3.35 -8.72 22.13
C LEU A 640 -3.16 -9.58 23.39
N MET A 641 -4.26 -9.86 24.09
CA MET A 641 -4.26 -10.70 25.28
C MET A 641 -5.60 -11.40 25.47
N LYS A 642 -5.59 -12.49 26.24
CA LYS A 642 -6.84 -13.20 26.59
C LYS A 642 -7.81 -12.26 27.31
N LEU A 643 -9.10 -12.47 27.06
CA LEU A 643 -10.19 -11.81 27.78
C LEU A 643 -9.90 -11.81 29.28
N THR A 644 -9.93 -10.62 29.88
CA THR A 644 -9.72 -10.47 31.32
C THR A 644 -11.01 -10.00 31.98
N THR A 645 -11.37 -10.64 33.09
CA THR A 645 -12.64 -10.38 33.79
C THR A 645 -12.40 -9.65 35.10
N GLY A 646 -13.15 -8.57 35.34
CA GLY A 646 -13.24 -7.89 36.63
C GLY A 646 -14.50 -8.31 37.36
N ASP A 647 -14.35 -9.14 38.39
CA ASP A 647 -15.46 -9.57 39.25
C ASP A 647 -15.73 -8.57 40.36
N GLU A 648 -16.98 -8.10 40.45
CA GLU A 648 -17.45 -7.24 41.54
C GLU A 648 -17.22 -7.88 42.92
N MET A 649 -17.36 -9.21 43.03
CA MET A 649 -17.23 -9.93 44.29
C MET A 649 -15.77 -10.24 44.68
N CYS A 650 -14.88 -10.32 43.69
CA CYS A 650 -13.49 -10.79 43.87
C CYS A 650 -12.42 -9.74 43.53
N GLY A 651 -12.79 -8.46 43.45
CA GLY A 651 -11.82 -7.36 43.31
C GLY A 651 -11.58 -6.88 41.87
N GLN A 652 -12.64 -6.37 41.23
CA GLN A 652 -12.58 -5.76 39.89
C GLN A 652 -11.49 -4.68 39.73
N GLN A 653 -11.22 -3.88 40.76
CA GLN A 653 -10.23 -2.80 40.72
C GLN A 653 -8.80 -3.37 40.67
N GLN A 654 -8.52 -4.43 41.43
CA GLN A 654 -7.23 -5.11 41.41
C GLN A 654 -6.98 -5.78 40.06
N ALA A 655 -8.00 -6.44 39.50
CA ALA A 655 -7.92 -7.05 38.18
C ALA A 655 -7.60 -6.01 37.09
N PHE A 656 -8.28 -4.86 37.10
CA PHE A 656 -8.03 -3.79 36.14
C PHE A 656 -6.61 -3.20 36.28
N VAL A 657 -6.14 -2.97 37.51
CA VAL A 657 -4.80 -2.41 37.77
C VAL A 657 -3.69 -3.33 37.28
N LYS A 658 -3.90 -4.65 37.32
CA LYS A 658 -2.97 -5.63 36.75
C LYS A 658 -3.05 -5.66 35.22
N TRP A 659 -4.26 -5.62 34.68
CA TRP A 659 -4.52 -5.73 33.25
C TRP A 659 -4.04 -4.51 32.43
N ALA A 660 -4.34 -3.30 32.91
CA ALA A 660 -4.15 -2.07 32.14
C ALA A 660 -2.69 -1.80 31.71
N PRO A 661 -1.64 -2.12 32.51
CA PRO A 661 -0.25 -2.02 32.07
C PRO A 661 0.25 -3.20 31.22
N GLU A 662 -0.41 -4.36 31.28
CA GLU A 662 0.01 -5.58 30.55
C GLU A 662 -0.55 -5.64 29.13
N VAL A 663 -1.62 -4.90 28.83
CA VAL A 663 -2.32 -4.95 27.53
C VAL A 663 -1.54 -4.33 26.37
N PHE A 664 -0.47 -3.57 26.65
CA PHE A 664 0.43 -3.05 25.63
C PHE A 664 1.89 -2.96 26.08
#